data_AF-A0A093YQ94-F1
#
_entry.id   AF-A0A093YQ94-F1
#
_cell.length_a   1.000
_cell.length_b   1.000
_cell.length_c   1.000
_cell.angle_alpha   90.00
_cell.angle_beta   90.00
_cell.angle_gamma   90.00
#
_symmetry.space_group_name_H-M   'P 1'
#
loop_
_entity.id
_entity.type
_entity.pdbx_description
1 polymer ?
#
loop_
_entity_poly.entity_id
_entity_poly.type
_entity_poly.pdbx_seq_one_letter_code
_entity_poly.pdbx_strand_id
1 'polypeptide(L)'
;MGWAEKTNMAVAKSVVGRRFRLEFSGHRFERKGTRFLTEVRAGLATFFAMAYIISVNASIVSSTGGTCVCTSETDPLCRTDPQYLQCVQEINLDLVTGTAAICALSSFAMGLFANMPIALAPGMGINAYFTYQVVGFHGEGSVSYQLALTAVFVEGLIFVGLTLLGIRQWLARSLPASLKIAGGAGIGLYLALIGLTYEAGIGAITGGTTDPLQLAGCIPGLRDIDTGVCTGEKMRNPTLWLGIFGGGIFTAFLMMYRVKGALCFGILLVSVISWPRNTAVTAFPDTELGNASFDYFRKVVWFRPISHVLAVQDWHIAGAQTKDFMVALMTFLYVDILDCTGTLYSMARFCGAIDEDTQDFEASAVAYLVDASSISIGSLFGVPPVTAYIESGAGVSEGGATGMTACITGLCFFISLFFSPIFASIPPWATGCTLMLVGAMMTRAAVDINWRYIGDSVPAFLTMAIMPFTYSIAYGLIVGILTYIILNGSAWILSWVTNGRIVPYDYDQSDYWSPRPVGGILPGWLKRLARGKRDFWREYDYDDRMEQGSRHHDSFPTSDQYTVSESLERKASPSVASGGADTTDLNTPAMARLRDSMAITTRANKNATMPRAEAGSTKQLNNQLKSKGLQRLRWYCQVCEKQCRDENGFKMHTQSESHVRRMLLVGEDPKKFINDYSNQFQRDFLLLLRTSHGEKQVQMNHFYQEYIANKEHIHMNSTKWPSLTEFAKHLGREGICRVEETDKGIHIAWVDNSPEALRRQDAVRKKEMQDKGDETREQKLIRDQVRKAQADAEARGAHDEDDGDKELKRVEGEKIKLSFGSKPVAANPSSESETQSLRAKEQASPASASTTPNTEVASGDATLAKAEGDSTAIPAKDDTPSAPAKISLQMGFQSKPKNVFAAAKKNALGGKKAAQIQQPKKMSEAERIMKEEIERKRNRDAGGGFGGPAQKKQRF
;
A
#
# COMPACT_ATOMS: atom_id res chain seq x y z
N MET A 1 -13.69 3.98 -35.65
CA MET A 1 -13.81 3.19 -34.41
C MET A 1 -13.30 1.78 -34.62
N GLY A 2 -12.39 1.31 -33.77
CA GLY A 2 -11.93 -0.10 -33.78
C GLY A 2 -12.98 -1.08 -33.24
N TRP A 3 -12.77 -2.39 -33.40
CA TRP A 3 -13.71 -3.40 -32.85
C TRP A 3 -13.91 -3.26 -31.33
N ALA A 4 -12.81 -3.11 -30.58
CA ALA A 4 -12.82 -2.90 -29.14
C ALA A 4 -13.59 -1.63 -28.68
N GLU A 5 -13.61 -0.60 -29.53
CA GLU A 5 -14.32 0.65 -29.27
C GLU A 5 -15.81 0.53 -29.57
N LYS A 6 -16.16 -0.21 -30.63
CA LYS A 6 -17.55 -0.58 -30.95
C LYS A 6 -18.17 -1.44 -29.85
N THR A 7 -17.47 -2.45 -29.34
CA THR A 7 -17.96 -3.32 -28.26
C THR A 7 -18.10 -2.55 -26.95
N ASN A 8 -17.09 -1.76 -26.55
CA ASN A 8 -17.18 -0.88 -25.37
C ASN A 8 -18.41 0.03 -25.44
N MET A 9 -18.64 0.73 -26.56
CA MET A 9 -19.76 1.67 -26.68
C MET A 9 -21.13 0.98 -26.90
N ALA A 10 -21.16 -0.25 -27.42
CA ALA A 10 -22.38 -1.06 -27.45
C ALA A 10 -22.80 -1.52 -26.04
N VAL A 11 -21.85 -1.99 -25.23
CA VAL A 11 -22.12 -2.39 -23.84
C VAL A 11 -22.45 -1.18 -22.96
N ALA A 12 -21.75 -0.06 -23.11
CA ALA A 12 -22.04 1.19 -22.39
C ALA A 12 -23.51 1.63 -22.55
N LYS A 13 -24.03 1.62 -23.79
CA LYS A 13 -25.41 1.98 -24.12
C LYS A 13 -26.47 0.95 -23.72
N SER A 14 -26.06 -0.25 -23.28
CA SER A 14 -26.96 -1.30 -22.84
C SER A 14 -27.43 -1.11 -21.39
N VAL A 15 -28.40 -1.93 -20.97
CA VAL A 15 -28.84 -2.00 -19.56
C VAL A 15 -27.68 -2.32 -18.61
N VAL A 16 -26.72 -3.16 -19.04
CA VAL A 16 -25.52 -3.50 -18.27
C VAL A 16 -24.68 -2.26 -18.02
N GLY A 17 -24.35 -1.50 -19.08
CA GLY A 17 -23.55 -0.28 -18.95
C GLY A 17 -24.20 0.76 -18.03
N ARG A 18 -25.52 0.92 -18.10
CA ARG A 18 -26.27 1.79 -17.19
C ARG A 18 -26.26 1.28 -15.74
N ARG A 19 -26.37 -0.03 -15.50
CA ARG A 19 -26.39 -0.64 -14.15
C ARG A 19 -25.04 -0.61 -13.44
N PHE A 20 -23.95 -0.76 -14.19
CA PHE A 20 -22.58 -0.67 -13.65
C PHE A 20 -21.98 0.74 -13.72
N ARG A 21 -22.72 1.73 -14.25
CA ARG A 21 -22.35 3.16 -14.33
C ARG A 21 -21.18 3.46 -15.29
N LEU A 22 -21.05 2.70 -16.39
CA LEU A 22 -19.94 2.77 -17.35
C LEU A 22 -19.84 4.09 -18.12
N GLU A 23 -18.64 4.44 -18.57
CA GLU A 23 -18.38 5.57 -19.48
C GLU A 23 -19.24 5.45 -20.76
N PHE A 24 -19.92 6.55 -21.14
CA PHE A 24 -20.92 6.66 -22.21
C PHE A 24 -22.23 5.87 -22.01
N SER A 25 -22.60 5.55 -20.76
CA SER A 25 -23.90 4.93 -20.44
C SER A 25 -25.06 5.91 -20.29
N GLY A 26 -24.76 7.19 -20.07
CA GLY A 26 -25.77 8.24 -19.86
C GLY A 26 -26.46 8.17 -18.50
N HIS A 27 -25.77 7.63 -17.49
CA HIS A 27 -26.22 7.59 -16.10
C HIS A 27 -25.92 8.93 -15.38
N ARG A 28 -26.75 9.37 -14.39
CA ARG A 28 -26.51 10.62 -13.62
C ARG A 28 -25.13 10.60 -12.93
N PHE A 29 -24.72 9.43 -12.47
CA PHE A 29 -23.45 9.17 -11.79
C PHE A 29 -22.60 8.23 -12.64
N GLU A 30 -22.01 8.74 -13.74
CA GLU A 30 -21.18 7.96 -14.66
C GLU A 30 -19.70 7.97 -14.20
N ARG A 31 -19.08 6.78 -14.03
CA ARG A 31 -17.67 6.65 -13.63
C ARG A 31 -16.76 6.79 -14.86
N LYS A 32 -16.15 7.97 -15.05
CA LYS A 32 -15.27 8.28 -16.19
C LYS A 32 -14.12 7.26 -16.33
N GLY A 33 -13.72 6.95 -17.57
CA GLY A 33 -12.67 5.97 -17.87
C GLY A 33 -13.08 4.50 -17.77
N THR A 34 -14.21 4.16 -17.14
CA THR A 34 -14.66 2.76 -17.00
C THR A 34 -15.22 2.21 -18.31
N ARG A 35 -14.58 1.18 -18.85
CA ARG A 35 -14.90 0.59 -20.16
C ARG A 35 -14.96 -0.92 -20.06
N PHE A 36 -15.93 -1.54 -20.74
CA PHE A 36 -16.17 -2.98 -20.66
C PHE A 36 -14.90 -3.83 -20.80
N LEU A 37 -14.07 -3.60 -21.83
CA LEU A 37 -12.83 -4.37 -22.02
C LEU A 37 -11.72 -4.05 -21.01
N THR A 38 -11.73 -2.87 -20.38
CA THR A 38 -10.84 -2.56 -19.25
C THR A 38 -11.26 -3.35 -18.02
N GLU A 39 -12.56 -3.34 -17.70
CA GLU A 39 -13.16 -4.08 -16.59
C GLU A 39 -13.00 -5.61 -16.76
N VAL A 40 -13.12 -6.13 -17.99
CA VAL A 40 -12.80 -7.55 -18.30
C VAL A 40 -11.32 -7.85 -18.03
N ARG A 41 -10.39 -7.00 -18.49
CA ARG A 41 -8.95 -7.17 -18.26
C ARG A 41 -8.60 -7.10 -16.77
N ALA A 42 -9.23 -6.19 -16.04
CA ALA A 42 -9.06 -6.00 -14.61
C ALA A 42 -9.62 -7.20 -13.80
N GLY A 43 -10.81 -7.70 -14.12
CA GLY A 43 -11.36 -8.91 -13.48
C GLY A 43 -10.51 -10.16 -13.71
N LEU A 44 -9.96 -10.31 -14.93
CA LEU A 44 -8.97 -11.36 -15.21
C LEU A 44 -7.67 -11.17 -14.40
N ALA A 45 -7.20 -9.94 -14.23
CA ALA A 45 -6.02 -9.65 -13.42
C ALA A 45 -6.25 -9.93 -11.92
N THR A 46 -7.42 -9.59 -11.37
CA THR A 46 -7.82 -9.98 -10.00
C THR A 46 -7.89 -11.49 -9.86
N PHE A 47 -8.52 -12.21 -10.80
CA PHE A 47 -8.57 -13.68 -10.76
C PHE A 47 -7.16 -14.30 -10.75
N PHE A 48 -6.23 -13.87 -11.63
CA PHE A 48 -4.85 -14.36 -11.62
C PHE A 48 -4.00 -13.85 -10.43
N ALA A 49 -4.47 -12.89 -9.65
CA ALA A 49 -3.88 -12.54 -8.36
C ALA A 49 -4.41 -13.44 -7.23
N MET A 50 -5.67 -13.85 -7.30
CA MET A 50 -6.37 -14.61 -6.24
C MET A 50 -6.46 -16.13 -6.47
N ALA A 51 -6.12 -16.66 -7.65
CA ALA A 51 -6.34 -18.07 -7.99
C ALA A 51 -5.60 -19.07 -7.08
N TYR A 52 -4.55 -18.64 -6.36
CA TYR A 52 -3.85 -19.48 -5.38
C TYR A 52 -4.70 -19.85 -4.16
N ILE A 53 -5.71 -19.03 -3.81
CA ILE A 53 -6.53 -19.24 -2.60
C ILE A 53 -7.28 -20.58 -2.69
N ILE A 54 -7.64 -21.00 -3.91
CA ILE A 54 -8.33 -22.27 -4.20
C ILE A 54 -7.56 -23.46 -3.60
N SER A 55 -6.24 -23.52 -3.77
CA SER A 55 -5.40 -24.57 -3.19
C SER A 55 -5.00 -24.25 -1.76
N VAL A 56 -4.59 -23.02 -1.44
CA VAL A 56 -4.00 -22.72 -0.12
C VAL A 56 -5.04 -22.73 1.01
N ASN A 57 -6.27 -22.26 0.77
CA ASN A 57 -7.34 -22.39 1.76
C ASN A 57 -7.63 -23.87 2.05
N ALA A 58 -7.70 -24.69 1.01
CA ALA A 58 -7.91 -26.14 1.16
C ALA A 58 -6.75 -26.79 1.94
N SER A 59 -5.49 -26.48 1.60
CA SER A 59 -4.31 -26.96 2.34
C SER A 59 -4.38 -26.61 3.83
N ILE A 60 -4.51 -25.32 4.16
CA ILE A 60 -4.56 -24.84 5.55
C ILE A 60 -5.74 -25.49 6.30
N VAL A 61 -6.94 -25.41 5.77
CA VAL A 61 -8.14 -25.91 6.48
C VAL A 61 -8.13 -27.43 6.60
N SER A 62 -7.55 -28.16 5.65
CA SER A 62 -7.36 -29.62 5.77
C SER A 62 -6.43 -30.02 6.92
N SER A 63 -5.50 -29.15 7.36
CA SER A 63 -4.67 -29.38 8.56
C SER A 63 -5.48 -29.53 9.86
N THR A 64 -6.76 -29.13 9.88
CA THR A 64 -7.65 -29.36 11.04
C THR A 64 -8.09 -30.81 11.21
N GLY A 65 -7.92 -31.67 10.19
CA GLY A 65 -8.60 -32.96 10.12
C GLY A 65 -10.05 -32.88 9.64
N GLY A 66 -10.67 -31.71 9.64
CA GLY A 66 -12.04 -31.49 9.19
C GLY A 66 -13.06 -32.34 9.98
N THR A 67 -13.71 -33.27 9.28
CA THR A 67 -14.67 -34.22 9.85
C THR A 67 -14.09 -35.63 10.03
N CYS A 68 -12.79 -35.83 9.79
CA CYS A 68 -12.13 -37.11 9.99
C CYS A 68 -11.92 -37.35 11.49
N VAL A 69 -12.35 -38.51 11.99
CA VAL A 69 -12.17 -38.90 13.40
C VAL A 69 -10.92 -39.76 13.50
N CYS A 70 -9.98 -39.37 14.36
CA CYS A 70 -8.85 -40.22 14.73
C CYS A 70 -9.33 -41.33 15.68
N THR A 71 -9.05 -42.59 15.34
CA THR A 71 -9.50 -43.78 16.09
C THR A 71 -8.34 -44.59 16.68
N SER A 72 -7.09 -44.15 16.48
CA SER A 72 -5.90 -44.83 17.01
C SER A 72 -5.63 -44.44 18.46
N GLU A 73 -5.49 -45.44 19.34
CA GLU A 73 -5.07 -45.23 20.74
C GLU A 73 -3.55 -44.99 20.88
N THR A 74 -2.74 -45.26 19.84
CA THR A 74 -1.28 -45.07 19.89
C THR A 74 -0.82 -43.71 19.40
N ASP A 75 -1.48 -43.18 18.37
CA ASP A 75 -1.19 -41.89 17.75
C ASP A 75 -2.37 -40.94 18.00
N PRO A 76 -2.41 -40.17 19.11
CA PRO A 76 -3.57 -39.32 19.46
C PRO A 76 -3.85 -38.18 18.45
N LEU A 77 -2.95 -37.97 17.49
CA LEU A 77 -3.09 -37.02 16.38
C LEU A 77 -3.07 -37.69 15.01
N CYS A 78 -3.21 -39.03 14.93
CA CYS A 78 -3.23 -39.84 13.70
C CYS A 78 -2.19 -39.42 12.61
N ARG A 79 -0.97 -39.03 13.02
CA ARG A 79 0.06 -38.48 12.11
C ARG A 79 0.57 -39.52 11.10
N THR A 80 0.42 -40.80 11.39
CA THR A 80 0.91 -41.91 10.56
C THR A 80 -0.20 -42.78 9.95
N ASP A 81 -1.47 -42.60 10.33
CA ASP A 81 -2.59 -43.45 9.94
C ASP A 81 -2.98 -43.23 8.46
N PRO A 82 -2.87 -44.24 7.57
CA PRO A 82 -3.18 -44.08 6.16
C PRO A 82 -4.68 -43.87 5.89
N GLN A 83 -5.59 -44.37 6.72
CA GLN A 83 -7.03 -44.17 6.55
C GLN A 83 -7.43 -42.74 6.94
N TYR A 84 -6.88 -42.23 8.04
CA TYR A 84 -7.07 -40.83 8.45
C TYR A 84 -6.52 -39.88 7.39
N LEU A 85 -5.28 -40.10 6.92
CA LEU A 85 -4.65 -39.27 5.90
C LEU A 85 -5.38 -39.32 4.54
N GLN A 86 -5.97 -40.46 4.16
CA GLN A 86 -6.85 -40.56 2.98
C GLN A 86 -8.11 -39.70 3.17
N CYS A 87 -8.76 -39.76 4.33
CA CYS A 87 -9.93 -38.92 4.65
C CYS A 87 -9.58 -37.41 4.61
N VAL A 88 -8.44 -37.01 5.18
CA VAL A 88 -7.96 -35.61 5.14
C VAL A 88 -7.68 -35.16 3.70
N GLN A 89 -7.14 -36.05 2.86
CA GLN A 89 -6.96 -35.77 1.43
C GLN A 89 -8.30 -35.60 0.71
N GLU A 90 -9.33 -36.40 1.00
CA GLU A 90 -10.67 -36.19 0.42
C GLU A 90 -11.31 -34.87 0.86
N ILE A 91 -11.15 -34.50 2.14
CA ILE A 91 -11.57 -33.19 2.66
C ILE A 91 -10.83 -32.05 1.96
N ASN A 92 -9.53 -32.18 1.67
CA ASN A 92 -8.79 -31.20 0.88
C ASN A 92 -9.41 -31.02 -0.53
N LEU A 93 -9.75 -32.12 -1.22
CA LEU A 93 -10.37 -32.07 -2.55
C LEU A 93 -11.78 -31.43 -2.52
N ASP A 94 -12.55 -31.69 -1.47
CA ASP A 94 -13.86 -31.07 -1.24
C ASP A 94 -13.72 -29.57 -0.90
N LEU A 95 -12.75 -29.18 -0.08
CA LEU A 95 -12.48 -27.78 0.27
C LEU A 95 -12.01 -26.96 -0.94
N VAL A 96 -11.28 -27.56 -1.88
CA VAL A 96 -10.95 -26.94 -3.18
C VAL A 96 -12.21 -26.54 -3.94
N THR A 97 -13.22 -27.43 -4.03
CA THR A 97 -14.47 -27.13 -4.74
C THR A 97 -15.37 -26.18 -3.95
N GLY A 98 -15.47 -26.33 -2.62
CA GLY A 98 -16.17 -25.40 -1.73
C GLY A 98 -15.61 -23.97 -1.82
N THR A 99 -14.28 -23.82 -1.79
CA THR A 99 -13.59 -22.53 -1.94
C THR A 99 -13.88 -21.89 -3.29
N ALA A 100 -13.76 -22.62 -4.40
CA ALA A 100 -14.06 -22.07 -5.73
C ALA A 100 -15.55 -21.70 -5.89
N ALA A 101 -16.47 -22.47 -5.31
CA ALA A 101 -17.91 -22.22 -5.36
C ALA A 101 -18.30 -20.95 -4.58
N ILE A 102 -17.80 -20.78 -3.35
CA ILE A 102 -18.11 -19.60 -2.55
C ILE A 102 -17.44 -18.34 -3.10
N CYS A 103 -16.18 -18.41 -3.56
CA CYS A 103 -15.51 -17.27 -4.19
C CYS A 103 -16.24 -16.79 -5.46
N ALA A 104 -16.82 -17.72 -6.23
CA ALA A 104 -17.66 -17.40 -7.37
C ALA A 104 -18.94 -16.66 -6.95
N LEU A 105 -19.67 -17.19 -5.96
CA LEU A 105 -20.92 -16.63 -5.47
C LEU A 105 -20.75 -15.26 -4.82
N SER A 106 -19.79 -15.12 -3.89
CA SER A 106 -19.56 -13.91 -3.10
C SER A 106 -19.01 -12.76 -3.96
N SER A 107 -18.04 -13.02 -4.83
CA SER A 107 -17.52 -12.02 -5.77
C SER A 107 -18.56 -11.57 -6.78
N PHE A 108 -19.41 -12.49 -7.28
CA PHE A 108 -20.50 -12.14 -8.19
C PHE A 108 -21.59 -11.32 -7.48
N ALA A 109 -21.94 -11.66 -6.24
CA ALA A 109 -22.85 -10.88 -5.41
C ALA A 109 -22.32 -9.47 -5.10
N MET A 110 -21.03 -9.33 -4.76
CA MET A 110 -20.42 -8.03 -4.46
C MET A 110 -20.43 -7.12 -5.69
N GLY A 111 -20.05 -7.67 -6.85
CA GLY A 111 -20.12 -6.97 -8.12
C GLY A 111 -21.53 -6.55 -8.49
N LEU A 112 -22.52 -7.44 -8.35
CA LEU A 112 -23.90 -7.17 -8.73
C LEU A 112 -24.59 -6.18 -7.78
N PHE A 113 -24.53 -6.41 -6.46
CA PHE A 113 -25.30 -5.64 -5.49
C PHE A 113 -24.62 -4.33 -5.08
N ALA A 114 -23.32 -4.34 -4.74
CA ALA A 114 -22.62 -3.13 -4.30
C ALA A 114 -21.99 -2.31 -5.44
N ASN A 115 -21.81 -2.89 -6.63
CA ASN A 115 -21.09 -2.26 -7.76
C ASN A 115 -19.65 -1.81 -7.40
N MET A 116 -18.98 -2.58 -6.53
CA MET A 116 -17.60 -2.35 -6.11
C MET A 116 -16.66 -3.34 -6.81
N PRO A 117 -15.44 -2.91 -7.23
CA PRO A 117 -14.49 -3.76 -7.96
C PRO A 117 -13.70 -4.71 -7.04
N ILE A 118 -14.37 -5.29 -6.05
CA ILE A 118 -13.79 -6.05 -4.95
C ILE A 118 -14.28 -7.49 -5.05
N ALA A 119 -13.35 -8.45 -5.12
CA ALA A 119 -13.64 -9.87 -5.05
C ALA A 119 -13.53 -10.38 -3.61
N LEU A 120 -14.26 -11.45 -3.31
CA LEU A 120 -14.38 -12.04 -1.97
C LEU A 120 -13.89 -13.49 -1.98
N ALA A 121 -13.21 -13.89 -0.92
CA ALA A 121 -12.70 -15.25 -0.71
C ALA A 121 -12.48 -15.53 0.80
N PRO A 122 -12.29 -16.79 1.23
CA PRO A 122 -11.97 -17.13 2.62
C PRO A 122 -10.74 -16.36 3.13
N GLY A 123 -10.87 -15.58 4.20
CA GLY A 123 -9.88 -14.63 4.67
C GLY A 123 -8.61 -15.29 5.20
N MET A 124 -7.52 -15.33 4.43
CA MET A 124 -6.35 -16.18 4.69
C MET A 124 -5.70 -16.00 6.08
N GLY A 125 -5.82 -14.82 6.70
CA GLY A 125 -5.43 -14.63 8.09
C GLY A 125 -6.37 -15.32 9.10
N ILE A 126 -7.68 -15.18 8.91
CA ILE A 126 -8.72 -15.83 9.71
C ILE A 126 -8.70 -17.36 9.48
N ASN A 127 -8.43 -17.83 8.26
CA ASN A 127 -8.32 -19.26 7.93
C ASN A 127 -7.24 -19.94 8.78
N ALA A 128 -6.09 -19.27 8.99
CA ALA A 128 -5.01 -19.77 9.83
C ALA A 128 -5.36 -19.69 11.33
N TYR A 129 -6.08 -18.65 11.78
CA TYR A 129 -6.58 -18.55 13.15
C TYR A 129 -7.60 -19.67 13.47
N PHE A 130 -8.61 -19.85 12.61
CA PHE A 130 -9.58 -20.94 12.65
C PHE A 130 -8.87 -22.30 12.74
N THR A 131 -7.91 -22.53 11.85
CA THR A 131 -7.20 -23.81 11.74
C THR A 131 -6.34 -24.09 12.96
N TYR A 132 -5.40 -23.21 13.29
CA TYR A 132 -4.33 -23.53 14.23
C TYR A 132 -4.62 -23.10 15.67
N GLN A 133 -5.50 -22.12 15.91
CA GLN A 133 -5.78 -21.57 17.25
C GLN A 133 -7.16 -21.97 17.81
N VAL A 134 -8.15 -22.26 16.96
CA VAL A 134 -9.51 -22.65 17.39
C VAL A 134 -9.70 -24.16 17.31
N VAL A 135 -9.43 -24.76 16.14
CA VAL A 135 -9.61 -26.21 15.91
C VAL A 135 -8.33 -27.02 16.20
N GLY A 136 -7.16 -26.42 16.05
CA GLY A 136 -5.86 -27.08 16.23
C GLY A 136 -5.52 -28.04 15.08
N PHE A 137 -4.27 -28.50 15.08
CA PHE A 137 -3.81 -29.50 14.11
C PHE A 137 -4.51 -30.84 14.38
N HIS A 138 -5.14 -31.43 13.37
CA HIS A 138 -5.91 -32.68 13.46
C HIS A 138 -6.99 -32.71 14.58
N GLY A 139 -7.46 -31.55 15.06
CA GLY A 139 -8.50 -31.45 16.08
C GLY A 139 -8.00 -31.34 17.53
N GLU A 140 -6.72 -31.04 17.76
CA GLU A 140 -6.12 -30.86 19.09
C GLU A 140 -6.71 -29.67 19.90
N GLY A 141 -7.39 -28.73 19.24
CA GLY A 141 -7.97 -27.54 19.85
C GLY A 141 -9.22 -27.80 20.70
N SER A 142 -9.59 -26.81 21.51
CA SER A 142 -10.75 -26.91 22.42
C SER A 142 -12.13 -26.85 21.72
N VAL A 143 -12.17 -26.69 20.39
CA VAL A 143 -13.38 -26.55 19.59
C VAL A 143 -13.28 -27.45 18.37
N SER A 144 -14.24 -28.36 18.18
CA SER A 144 -14.24 -29.20 16.97
C SER A 144 -14.50 -28.37 15.71
N TYR A 145 -13.97 -28.82 14.57
CA TYR A 145 -14.19 -28.21 13.25
C TYR A 145 -15.68 -27.91 12.98
N GLN A 146 -16.56 -28.85 13.30
CA GLN A 146 -18.01 -28.73 13.13
C GLN A 146 -18.62 -27.64 14.02
N LEU A 147 -18.20 -27.55 15.28
CA LEU A 147 -18.66 -26.53 16.23
C LEU A 147 -18.12 -25.14 15.87
N ALA A 148 -16.90 -25.05 15.36
CA ALA A 148 -16.32 -23.82 14.83
C ALA A 148 -17.07 -23.33 13.56
N LEU A 149 -17.46 -24.24 12.65
CA LEU A 149 -18.31 -23.90 11.51
C LEU A 149 -19.72 -23.44 11.92
N THR A 150 -20.29 -23.97 13.01
CA THR A 150 -21.55 -23.44 13.57
C THR A 150 -21.37 -22.05 14.16
N ALA A 151 -20.24 -21.78 14.84
CA ALA A 151 -19.94 -20.46 15.36
C ALA A 151 -19.86 -19.41 14.22
N VAL A 152 -19.11 -19.70 13.15
CA VAL A 152 -19.01 -18.85 11.95
C VAL A 152 -20.36 -18.67 11.24
N PHE A 153 -21.19 -19.72 11.19
CA PHE A 153 -22.53 -19.62 10.62
C PHE A 153 -23.41 -18.61 11.37
N VAL A 154 -23.44 -18.71 12.70
CA VAL A 154 -24.22 -17.85 13.60
C VAL A 154 -23.65 -16.43 13.65
N GLU A 155 -22.33 -16.27 13.64
CA GLU A 155 -21.63 -15.00 13.51
C GLU A 155 -22.08 -14.22 12.27
N GLY A 156 -22.05 -14.83 11.08
CA GLY A 156 -22.46 -14.15 9.85
C GLY A 156 -23.91 -13.66 9.90
N LEU A 157 -24.81 -14.40 10.57
CA LEU A 157 -26.19 -13.96 10.82
C LEU A 157 -26.25 -12.78 11.80
N ILE A 158 -25.41 -12.77 12.83
CA ILE A 158 -25.24 -11.61 13.72
C ILE A 158 -24.70 -10.41 12.94
N PHE A 159 -23.75 -10.58 12.02
CA PHE A 159 -23.27 -9.50 11.16
C PHE A 159 -24.30 -8.96 10.18
N VAL A 160 -25.17 -9.82 9.62
CA VAL A 160 -26.34 -9.38 8.84
C VAL A 160 -27.20 -8.46 9.72
N GLY A 161 -27.49 -8.87 10.97
CA GLY A 161 -28.21 -8.04 11.93
C GLY A 161 -27.50 -6.71 12.27
N LEU A 162 -26.23 -6.74 12.66
CA LEU A 162 -25.43 -5.56 13.02
C LEU A 162 -25.24 -4.59 11.84
N THR A 163 -25.22 -5.10 10.60
CA THR A 163 -25.15 -4.27 9.38
C THR A 163 -26.49 -3.63 9.07
N LEU A 164 -27.61 -4.35 9.22
CA LEU A 164 -28.97 -3.77 9.09
C LEU A 164 -29.25 -2.69 10.14
N LEU A 165 -28.74 -2.87 11.37
CA LEU A 165 -28.79 -1.84 12.42
C LEU A 165 -27.80 -0.67 12.19
N GLY A 166 -26.84 -0.82 11.27
CA GLY A 166 -25.78 0.15 10.97
C GLY A 166 -24.64 0.21 11.98
N ILE A 167 -24.61 -0.69 12.97
CA ILE A 167 -23.58 -0.73 14.01
C ILE A 167 -22.21 -1.04 13.41
N ARG A 168 -22.14 -1.97 12.43
CA ARG A 168 -20.90 -2.27 11.67
C ARG A 168 -20.36 -1.01 10.97
N GLN A 169 -21.25 -0.20 10.41
CA GLN A 169 -20.91 1.07 9.74
C GLN A 169 -20.39 2.13 10.73
N TRP A 170 -20.99 2.23 11.91
CA TRP A 170 -20.53 3.15 12.96
C TRP A 170 -19.15 2.74 13.48
N LEU A 171 -18.94 1.44 13.70
CA LEU A 171 -17.67 0.87 14.18
C LEU A 171 -16.54 1.03 13.14
N ALA A 172 -16.86 0.87 11.85
CA ALA A 172 -15.94 1.15 10.75
C ALA A 172 -15.48 2.62 10.73
N ARG A 173 -16.35 3.58 11.09
CA ARG A 173 -16.00 5.00 11.19
C ARG A 173 -15.33 5.38 12.52
N SER A 174 -15.45 4.58 13.59
CA SER A 174 -14.83 4.87 14.89
C SER A 174 -13.42 4.32 15.06
N LEU A 175 -12.88 3.57 14.10
CA LEU A 175 -11.48 3.12 14.08
C LEU A 175 -10.56 4.15 13.40
N PRO A 176 -9.40 4.53 13.99
CA PRO A 176 -8.46 5.49 13.40
C PRO A 176 -7.77 4.95 12.14
N ALA A 177 -7.29 5.85 11.29
CA ALA A 177 -6.77 5.52 9.95
C ALA A 177 -5.45 4.73 10.02
N SER A 178 -4.50 5.20 10.82
CA SER A 178 -3.24 4.52 11.15
C SER A 178 -3.43 3.04 11.51
N LEU A 179 -4.38 2.70 12.39
CA LEU A 179 -4.62 1.30 12.80
C LEU A 179 -5.29 0.46 11.69
N LYS A 180 -6.18 1.03 10.88
CA LYS A 180 -6.75 0.34 9.70
C LYS A 180 -5.66 -0.06 8.70
N ILE A 181 -4.76 0.87 8.42
CA ILE A 181 -3.64 0.68 7.49
C ILE A 181 -2.60 -0.30 8.07
N ALA A 182 -2.26 -0.15 9.35
CA ALA A 182 -1.36 -1.05 10.07
C ALA A 182 -1.92 -2.48 10.21
N GLY A 183 -3.25 -2.64 10.34
CA GLY A 183 -3.92 -3.94 10.34
C GLY A 183 -3.65 -4.71 9.05
N GLY A 184 -3.90 -4.09 7.89
CA GLY A 184 -3.61 -4.70 6.59
C GLY A 184 -2.12 -5.03 6.39
N ALA A 185 -1.21 -4.15 6.82
CA ALA A 185 0.22 -4.43 6.75
C ALA A 185 0.66 -5.57 7.70
N GLY A 186 0.08 -5.66 8.91
CA GLY A 186 0.35 -6.72 9.89
C GLY A 186 -0.16 -8.10 9.44
N ILE A 187 -1.34 -8.15 8.83
CA ILE A 187 -1.86 -9.36 8.19
C ILE A 187 -0.91 -9.81 7.07
N GLY A 188 -0.36 -8.87 6.30
CA GLY A 188 0.67 -9.16 5.28
C GLY A 188 1.93 -9.83 5.86
N LEU A 189 2.43 -9.35 7.00
CA LEU A 189 3.56 -9.96 7.70
C LEU A 189 3.21 -11.34 8.28
N TYR A 190 1.98 -11.54 8.74
CA TYR A 190 1.48 -12.85 9.20
C TYR A 190 1.36 -13.87 8.05
N LEU A 191 0.86 -13.45 6.87
CA LEU A 191 0.83 -14.29 5.67
C LEU A 191 2.24 -14.65 5.16
N ALA A 192 3.19 -13.72 5.27
CA ALA A 192 4.58 -14.00 4.95
C ALA A 192 5.22 -15.00 5.93
N LEU A 193 4.84 -14.98 7.21
CA LEU A 193 5.24 -15.99 8.19
C LEU A 193 4.64 -17.37 7.85
N ILE A 194 3.35 -17.44 7.52
CA ILE A 194 2.68 -18.67 7.09
C ILE A 194 3.33 -19.25 5.82
N GLY A 195 3.69 -18.41 4.84
CA GLY A 195 4.40 -18.84 3.63
C GLY A 195 5.79 -19.45 3.86
N LEU A 196 6.37 -19.22 5.05
CA LEU A 196 7.67 -19.78 5.45
C LEU A 196 7.56 -21.12 6.21
N THR A 197 6.40 -21.47 6.80
CA THR A 197 6.23 -22.75 7.55
C THR A 197 6.09 -23.95 6.60
N TYR A 198 6.00 -25.17 7.15
CA TYR A 198 5.87 -26.40 6.36
C TYR A 198 4.46 -26.61 5.75
N GLU A 199 3.39 -26.38 6.52
CA GLU A 199 2.04 -26.84 6.15
C GLU A 199 1.43 -26.09 4.95
N ALA A 200 1.66 -24.77 4.87
CA ALA A 200 1.14 -23.90 3.81
C ALA A 200 2.23 -23.32 2.90
N GLY A 201 3.50 -23.69 3.15
CA GLY A 201 4.65 -22.90 2.75
C GLY A 201 5.84 -23.69 2.24
N ILE A 202 7.01 -23.04 2.25
CA ILE A 202 8.27 -23.63 1.76
C ILE A 202 9.05 -24.44 2.82
N GLY A 203 8.61 -24.46 4.08
CA GLY A 203 9.28 -25.17 5.17
C GLY A 203 10.63 -24.55 5.60
N ALA A 204 10.81 -23.25 5.41
CA ALA A 204 12.03 -22.52 5.79
C ALA A 204 12.16 -22.28 7.30
N ILE A 205 11.04 -22.20 8.03
CA ILE A 205 11.00 -22.03 9.49
C ILE A 205 10.14 -23.12 10.13
N THR A 206 10.44 -23.42 11.39
CA THR A 206 9.63 -24.26 12.28
C THR A 206 9.66 -23.69 13.70
N GLY A 207 8.73 -24.09 14.56
CA GLY A 207 8.80 -23.79 16.00
C GLY A 207 9.96 -24.56 16.64
N GLY A 208 10.69 -23.93 17.56
CA GLY A 208 11.72 -24.60 18.36
C GLY A 208 11.25 -24.87 19.78
N THR A 209 11.91 -25.79 20.47
CA THR A 209 11.68 -26.07 21.89
C THR A 209 12.36 -25.06 22.82
N THR A 210 13.47 -24.46 22.38
CA THR A 210 14.23 -23.41 23.09
C THR A 210 13.95 -22.00 22.59
N ASP A 211 13.62 -21.87 21.31
CA ASP A 211 13.43 -20.59 20.61
C ASP A 211 12.10 -20.64 19.84
N PRO A 212 11.26 -19.58 19.86
CA PRO A 212 9.93 -19.63 19.25
C PRO A 212 9.96 -19.81 17.73
N LEU A 213 11.07 -19.48 17.07
CA LEU A 213 11.28 -19.66 15.63
C LEU A 213 12.70 -20.14 15.36
N GLN A 214 12.84 -21.26 14.66
CA GLN A 214 14.13 -21.79 14.22
C GLN A 214 14.16 -22.04 12.70
N LEU A 215 15.35 -21.87 12.12
CA LEU A 215 15.63 -22.24 10.73
C LEU A 215 15.42 -23.74 10.50
N ALA A 216 14.73 -24.09 9.43
CA ALA A 216 14.30 -25.44 9.10
C ALA A 216 14.80 -25.90 7.71
N GLY A 217 13.93 -26.41 6.84
CA GLY A 217 14.27 -26.81 5.48
C GLY A 217 15.00 -28.15 5.38
N CYS A 218 14.66 -29.13 6.21
CA CYS A 218 15.36 -30.42 6.28
C CYS A 218 14.71 -31.50 5.40
N ILE A 219 15.49 -32.54 5.08
CA ILE A 219 14.99 -33.72 4.38
C ILE A 219 13.93 -34.40 5.27
N PRO A 220 12.79 -34.91 4.75
CA PRO A 220 11.69 -35.41 5.58
C PRO A 220 12.09 -36.44 6.65
N GLY A 221 13.05 -37.33 6.36
CA GLY A 221 13.56 -38.31 7.33
C GLY A 221 14.50 -37.78 8.43
N LEU A 222 14.76 -36.47 8.46
CA LEU A 222 15.49 -35.77 9.54
C LEU A 222 14.63 -34.70 10.25
N ARG A 223 13.33 -34.64 9.93
CA ARG A 223 12.35 -33.90 10.74
C ARG A 223 11.89 -34.80 11.87
N ASP A 224 11.97 -34.33 13.11
CA ASP A 224 11.36 -35.03 14.23
C ASP A 224 9.84 -35.12 14.04
N ILE A 225 9.27 -36.30 14.31
CA ILE A 225 7.86 -36.60 14.06
C ILE A 225 6.98 -35.94 15.13
N ASP A 226 7.48 -35.83 16.36
CA ASP A 226 6.72 -35.30 17.50
C ASP A 226 6.82 -33.77 17.56
N THR A 227 8.03 -33.21 17.62
CA THR A 227 8.24 -31.76 17.77
C THR A 227 8.21 -30.98 16.44
N GLY A 228 8.33 -31.63 15.28
CA GLY A 228 8.48 -30.97 13.98
C GLY A 228 9.82 -30.22 13.80
N VAL A 229 10.76 -30.38 14.72
CA VAL A 229 12.08 -29.73 14.70
C VAL A 229 13.03 -30.46 13.75
N CYS A 230 13.93 -29.70 13.13
CA CYS A 230 15.06 -30.22 12.36
C CYS A 230 16.17 -30.73 13.29
N THR A 231 16.38 -32.05 13.35
CA THR A 231 17.47 -32.65 14.15
C THR A 231 18.84 -32.52 13.48
N GLY A 232 18.89 -32.43 12.14
CA GLY A 232 20.10 -32.25 11.34
C GLY A 232 19.83 -31.68 9.95
N GLU A 233 20.89 -31.32 9.23
CA GLU A 233 20.89 -30.83 7.84
C GLU A 233 19.82 -29.77 7.47
N LYS A 234 19.87 -28.62 8.15
CA LYS A 234 19.06 -27.43 7.84
C LYS A 234 19.31 -26.91 6.41
N MET A 235 18.28 -26.37 5.76
CA MET A 235 18.28 -25.83 4.38
C MET A 235 18.73 -26.83 3.29
N ARG A 236 18.50 -28.14 3.48
CA ARG A 236 18.91 -29.22 2.56
C ARG A 236 17.78 -29.79 1.68
N ASN A 237 16.52 -29.49 2.01
CA ASN A 237 15.36 -29.99 1.27
C ASN A 237 15.28 -29.38 -0.15
N PRO A 238 15.13 -30.18 -1.23
CA PRO A 238 15.01 -29.64 -2.58
C PRO A 238 13.65 -28.96 -2.87
N THR A 239 12.57 -29.25 -2.14
CA THR A 239 11.26 -28.56 -2.31
C THR A 239 11.38 -27.08 -1.95
N LEU A 240 12.02 -26.78 -0.81
CA LEU A 240 12.36 -25.44 -0.32
C LEU A 240 13.10 -24.63 -1.40
N TRP A 241 14.16 -25.20 -1.99
CA TRP A 241 14.97 -24.50 -2.98
C TRP A 241 14.21 -24.27 -4.30
N LEU A 242 13.34 -25.19 -4.71
CA LEU A 242 12.44 -24.97 -5.84
C LEU A 242 11.43 -23.85 -5.55
N GLY A 243 10.87 -23.81 -4.34
CA GLY A 243 10.01 -22.72 -3.87
C GLY A 243 10.73 -21.37 -3.91
N ILE A 244 11.93 -21.27 -3.34
CA ILE A 244 12.74 -20.05 -3.31
C ILE A 244 13.07 -19.55 -4.74
N PHE A 245 13.63 -20.40 -5.60
CA PHE A 245 14.07 -19.96 -6.94
C PHE A 245 12.90 -19.82 -7.93
N GLY A 246 12.01 -20.81 -8.01
CA GLY A 246 10.90 -20.85 -8.96
C GLY A 246 9.63 -20.13 -8.50
N GLY A 247 9.29 -20.24 -7.21
CA GLY A 247 8.11 -19.61 -6.62
C GLY A 247 8.34 -18.19 -6.08
N GLY A 248 9.59 -17.83 -5.76
CA GLY A 248 9.95 -16.53 -5.16
C GLY A 248 10.80 -15.61 -6.06
N ILE A 249 11.97 -16.08 -6.51
CA ILE A 249 12.89 -15.23 -7.30
C ILE A 249 12.37 -15.01 -8.72
N PHE A 250 11.87 -16.05 -9.38
CA PHE A 250 11.28 -15.96 -10.72
C PHE A 250 9.98 -15.13 -10.75
N THR A 251 9.12 -15.25 -9.73
CA THR A 251 7.91 -14.41 -9.59
C THR A 251 8.26 -12.95 -9.32
N ALA A 252 9.19 -12.66 -8.39
CA ALA A 252 9.68 -11.31 -8.14
C ALA A 252 10.31 -10.68 -9.40
N PHE A 253 11.03 -11.47 -10.21
CA PHE A 253 11.55 -11.05 -11.51
C PHE A 253 10.41 -10.68 -12.49
N LEU A 254 9.39 -11.55 -12.64
CA LEU A 254 8.21 -11.23 -13.47
C LEU A 254 7.44 -9.99 -12.97
N MET A 255 7.34 -9.80 -11.65
CA MET A 255 6.75 -8.59 -11.03
C MET A 255 7.56 -7.33 -11.32
N MET A 256 8.90 -7.42 -11.35
CA MET A 256 9.78 -6.30 -11.71
C MET A 256 9.51 -5.80 -13.14
N TYR A 257 9.26 -6.71 -14.10
CA TYR A 257 8.84 -6.39 -15.46
C TYR A 257 7.34 -6.07 -15.60
N ARG A 258 6.58 -6.05 -14.50
CA ARG A 258 5.12 -5.85 -14.44
C ARG A 258 4.34 -6.82 -15.35
N VAL A 259 4.79 -8.07 -15.43
CA VAL A 259 4.08 -9.13 -16.15
C VAL A 259 2.77 -9.46 -15.42
N LYS A 260 1.66 -9.43 -16.14
CA LYS A 260 0.32 -9.67 -15.57
C LYS A 260 0.18 -11.14 -15.22
N GLY A 261 -0.29 -11.45 -14.02
CA GLY A 261 -0.33 -12.83 -13.51
C GLY A 261 1.03 -13.39 -13.07
N ALA A 262 2.02 -12.54 -12.77
CA ALA A 262 3.36 -12.96 -12.32
C ALA A 262 3.36 -14.01 -11.19
N LEU A 263 2.44 -13.90 -10.22
CA LEU A 263 2.28 -14.88 -9.14
C LEU A 263 1.85 -16.26 -9.68
N CYS A 264 0.79 -16.32 -10.49
CA CYS A 264 0.35 -17.55 -11.16
C CYS A 264 1.46 -18.21 -11.99
N PHE A 265 2.29 -17.45 -12.71
CA PHE A 265 3.36 -18.03 -13.51
C PHE A 265 4.43 -18.76 -12.69
N GLY A 266 4.72 -18.33 -11.46
CA GLY A 266 5.62 -19.05 -10.56
C GLY A 266 5.00 -20.30 -9.95
N ILE A 267 3.74 -20.20 -9.49
CA ILE A 267 2.99 -21.35 -8.97
C ILE A 267 2.91 -22.43 -10.06
N LEU A 268 2.55 -22.06 -11.29
CA LEU A 268 2.54 -22.98 -12.44
C LEU A 268 3.92 -23.57 -12.73
N LEU A 269 5.00 -22.77 -12.69
CA LEU A 269 6.35 -23.27 -12.92
C LEU A 269 6.77 -24.30 -11.85
N VAL A 270 6.51 -24.04 -10.57
CA VAL A 270 6.85 -24.96 -9.47
C VAL A 270 5.98 -26.22 -9.51
N SER A 271 4.66 -26.09 -9.73
CA SER A 271 3.75 -27.23 -9.86
C SER A 271 4.10 -28.13 -11.04
N VAL A 272 4.39 -27.57 -12.22
CA VAL A 272 4.80 -28.35 -13.41
C VAL A 272 6.12 -29.09 -13.17
N ILE A 273 7.06 -28.53 -12.40
CA ILE A 273 8.31 -29.21 -12.01
C ILE A 273 8.06 -30.28 -10.93
N SER A 274 6.96 -30.17 -10.16
CA SER A 274 6.61 -31.09 -9.07
C SER A 274 5.67 -32.25 -9.50
N TRP A 275 5.01 -32.16 -10.66
CA TRP A 275 4.16 -33.27 -11.16
C TRP A 275 4.89 -34.57 -11.59
N PRO A 276 6.16 -34.56 -12.05
CA PRO A 276 6.87 -35.80 -12.39
C PRO A 276 7.22 -36.65 -11.16
N ARG A 277 6.67 -37.87 -11.08
CA ARG A 277 6.83 -38.80 -9.94
C ARG A 277 8.27 -39.21 -9.66
N ASN A 278 9.07 -39.40 -10.70
CA ASN A 278 10.46 -39.88 -10.62
C ASN A 278 11.46 -38.81 -10.10
N THR A 279 11.04 -37.88 -9.24
CA THR A 279 11.85 -36.73 -8.79
C THR A 279 11.74 -36.52 -7.27
N ALA A 280 12.83 -36.06 -6.65
CA ALA A 280 12.90 -35.75 -5.22
C ALA A 280 12.09 -34.50 -4.79
N VAL A 281 11.26 -33.95 -5.70
CA VAL A 281 10.42 -32.76 -5.48
C VAL A 281 8.98 -33.06 -5.92
N THR A 282 8.60 -34.34 -5.99
CA THR A 282 7.28 -34.71 -6.51
C THR A 282 6.14 -34.40 -5.54
N ALA A 283 5.01 -33.91 -6.08
CA ALA A 283 3.73 -33.82 -5.39
C ALA A 283 2.99 -35.18 -5.34
N PHE A 284 3.46 -36.19 -6.08
CA PHE A 284 2.85 -37.51 -6.18
C PHE A 284 3.88 -38.60 -5.85
N PRO A 285 4.24 -38.81 -4.56
CA PRO A 285 5.12 -39.90 -4.16
C PRO A 285 4.49 -41.27 -4.48
N ASP A 286 5.30 -42.30 -4.62
CA ASP A 286 4.84 -43.67 -4.91
C ASP A 286 4.28 -44.38 -3.65
N THR A 287 3.31 -43.73 -2.99
CA THR A 287 2.48 -44.27 -1.90
C THR A 287 1.03 -44.44 -2.37
N GLU A 288 0.18 -45.12 -1.60
CA GLU A 288 -1.23 -45.29 -1.96
C GLU A 288 -1.96 -43.94 -2.10
N LEU A 289 -1.71 -43.01 -1.16
CA LEU A 289 -2.26 -41.66 -1.18
C LEU A 289 -1.74 -40.85 -2.39
N GLY A 290 -0.44 -40.93 -2.69
CA GLY A 290 0.12 -40.27 -3.88
C GLY A 290 -0.40 -40.83 -5.21
N ASN A 291 -0.68 -42.13 -5.29
CA ASN A 291 -1.36 -42.74 -6.43
C ASN A 291 -2.83 -42.28 -6.55
N ALA A 292 -3.58 -42.24 -5.45
CA ALA A 292 -4.96 -41.74 -5.44
C ALA A 292 -5.05 -40.28 -5.90
N SER A 293 -4.15 -39.41 -5.41
CA SER A 293 -4.04 -38.01 -5.84
C SER A 293 -3.64 -37.88 -7.32
N PHE A 294 -2.79 -38.78 -7.84
CA PHE A 294 -2.40 -38.80 -9.25
C PHE A 294 -3.55 -39.25 -10.18
N ASP A 295 -4.35 -40.24 -9.75
CA ASP A 295 -5.56 -40.68 -10.47
C ASP A 295 -6.73 -39.69 -10.35
N TYR A 296 -6.72 -38.80 -9.35
CA TYR A 296 -7.57 -37.61 -9.34
C TYR A 296 -7.08 -36.57 -10.35
N PHE A 297 -5.79 -36.19 -10.31
CA PHE A 297 -5.17 -35.23 -11.24
C PHE A 297 -5.33 -35.59 -12.72
N ARG A 298 -5.27 -36.88 -13.06
CA ARG A 298 -5.55 -37.42 -14.41
C ARG A 298 -6.94 -37.03 -14.95
N LYS A 299 -7.91 -36.70 -14.10
CA LYS A 299 -9.27 -36.28 -14.48
C LYS A 299 -9.32 -34.77 -14.76
N VAL A 300 -8.49 -34.32 -15.71
CA VAL A 300 -8.16 -32.89 -16.01
C VAL A 300 -9.37 -31.94 -16.00
N VAL A 301 -10.53 -32.41 -16.48
CA VAL A 301 -11.81 -31.71 -16.35
C VAL A 301 -12.79 -32.65 -15.64
N TRP A 302 -13.14 -32.35 -14.39
CA TRP A 302 -14.08 -33.15 -13.59
C TRP A 302 -14.72 -32.31 -12.48
N PHE A 303 -15.95 -32.66 -12.09
CA PHE A 303 -16.65 -32.06 -10.97
C PHE A 303 -16.77 -33.08 -9.83
N ARG A 304 -16.08 -32.84 -8.71
CA ARG A 304 -16.27 -33.56 -7.45
C ARG A 304 -17.47 -32.94 -6.70
N PRO A 305 -18.56 -33.69 -6.44
CA PRO A 305 -19.57 -33.25 -5.49
C PRO A 305 -18.97 -33.25 -4.07
N ILE A 306 -19.32 -32.25 -3.28
CA ILE A 306 -18.87 -32.13 -1.88
C ILE A 306 -19.66 -33.13 -1.03
N SER A 307 -18.98 -33.98 -0.27
CA SER A 307 -19.58 -34.99 0.62
C SER A 307 -19.17 -34.88 2.08
N HIS A 308 -17.95 -34.41 2.39
CA HIS A 308 -17.43 -34.43 3.77
C HIS A 308 -17.49 -33.09 4.49
N VAL A 309 -17.66 -31.96 3.79
CA VAL A 309 -17.66 -30.62 4.41
C VAL A 309 -18.92 -29.79 4.13
N LEU A 310 -19.91 -30.33 3.40
CA LEU A 310 -21.16 -29.64 3.11
C LEU A 310 -22.13 -29.71 4.30
N ALA A 311 -22.54 -28.55 4.81
CA ALA A 311 -23.56 -28.37 5.85
C ALA A 311 -23.30 -29.14 7.18
N VAL A 312 -22.03 -29.37 7.55
CA VAL A 312 -21.65 -30.14 8.74
C VAL A 312 -21.57 -29.27 10.02
N GLN A 313 -22.55 -28.41 10.21
CA GLN A 313 -22.76 -27.66 11.45
C GLN A 313 -23.26 -28.59 12.56
N ASP A 314 -22.53 -28.70 13.67
CA ASP A 314 -23.09 -29.30 14.88
C ASP A 314 -23.93 -28.28 15.67
N TRP A 315 -25.16 -28.66 16.00
CA TRP A 315 -26.13 -27.85 16.73
C TRP A 315 -26.39 -28.35 18.16
N HIS A 316 -25.72 -29.41 18.62
CA HIS A 316 -25.89 -30.00 19.95
C HIS A 316 -25.15 -29.21 21.05
N ILE A 317 -25.36 -27.89 21.11
CA ILE A 317 -24.64 -26.94 21.95
C ILE A 317 -25.10 -27.04 23.42
N ALA A 318 -24.66 -28.07 24.13
CA ALA A 318 -25.08 -28.38 25.50
C ALA A 318 -23.91 -28.42 26.51
N GLY A 319 -24.16 -27.95 27.73
CA GLY A 319 -23.23 -28.07 28.85
C GLY A 319 -21.90 -27.34 28.62
N ALA A 320 -20.78 -28.08 28.69
CA ALA A 320 -19.44 -27.50 28.55
C ALA A 320 -19.21 -26.88 27.17
N GLN A 321 -19.66 -27.55 26.10
CA GLN A 321 -19.49 -27.09 24.71
C GLN A 321 -20.12 -25.71 24.46
N THR A 322 -21.16 -25.33 25.22
CA THR A 322 -21.76 -23.99 25.15
C THR A 322 -20.77 -22.88 25.51
N LYS A 323 -19.84 -23.13 26.45
CA LYS A 323 -18.80 -22.15 26.81
C LYS A 323 -17.84 -21.95 25.65
N ASP A 324 -17.31 -23.04 25.09
CA ASP A 324 -16.23 -22.96 24.11
C ASP A 324 -16.76 -22.54 22.72
N PHE A 325 -18.02 -22.89 22.40
CA PHE A 325 -18.79 -22.27 21.32
C PHE A 325 -18.93 -20.75 21.50
N MET A 326 -19.31 -20.27 22.69
CA MET A 326 -19.46 -18.82 22.94
C MET A 326 -18.13 -18.08 22.91
N VAL A 327 -17.02 -18.72 23.31
CA VAL A 327 -15.66 -18.17 23.13
C VAL A 327 -15.34 -18.05 21.64
N ALA A 328 -15.51 -19.12 20.85
CA ALA A 328 -15.26 -19.10 19.41
C ALA A 328 -16.14 -18.07 18.67
N LEU A 329 -17.44 -18.05 18.96
CA LEU A 329 -18.39 -17.10 18.39
C LEU A 329 -17.98 -15.66 18.66
N MET A 330 -17.55 -15.35 19.89
CA MET A 330 -17.13 -14.00 20.25
C MET A 330 -15.73 -13.65 19.72
N THR A 331 -14.82 -14.62 19.54
CA THR A 331 -13.48 -14.34 19.00
C THR A 331 -13.50 -14.09 17.50
N PHE A 332 -14.16 -14.92 16.70
CA PHE A 332 -14.36 -14.61 15.28
C PHE A 332 -15.07 -13.25 15.13
N LEU A 333 -16.17 -13.04 15.87
CA LEU A 333 -16.99 -11.82 15.73
C LEU A 333 -16.23 -10.51 15.93
N TYR A 334 -15.18 -10.43 16.76
CA TYR A 334 -14.35 -9.22 16.82
C TYR A 334 -13.19 -9.21 15.82
N VAL A 335 -12.66 -10.37 15.41
CA VAL A 335 -11.61 -10.45 14.37
C VAL A 335 -12.18 -10.05 13.01
N ASP A 336 -13.29 -10.64 12.59
CA ASP A 336 -13.96 -10.41 11.31
C ASP A 336 -14.58 -9.00 11.20
N ILE A 337 -14.95 -8.38 12.33
CA ILE A 337 -15.25 -6.94 12.36
C ILE A 337 -14.05 -6.13 11.87
N LEU A 338 -12.86 -6.43 12.39
CA LEU A 338 -11.68 -5.61 12.20
C LEU A 338 -11.00 -5.89 10.86
N ASP A 339 -10.90 -7.16 10.45
CA ASP A 339 -10.33 -7.57 9.16
C ASP A 339 -11.18 -7.07 7.99
N CYS A 340 -12.48 -7.42 7.95
CA CYS A 340 -13.39 -6.94 6.90
C CYS A 340 -13.44 -5.40 6.82
N THR A 341 -13.51 -4.71 7.97
CA THR A 341 -13.47 -3.24 8.00
C THR A 341 -12.16 -2.72 7.42
N GLY A 342 -11.01 -3.29 7.82
CA GLY A 342 -9.69 -2.87 7.35
C GLY A 342 -9.49 -3.12 5.86
N THR A 343 -9.89 -4.29 5.36
CA THR A 343 -9.75 -4.68 3.96
C THR A 343 -10.72 -3.95 3.04
N LEU A 344 -12.02 -3.85 3.37
CA LEU A 344 -12.98 -3.07 2.58
C LEU A 344 -12.63 -1.58 2.56
N TYR A 345 -12.25 -0.98 3.69
CA TYR A 345 -11.79 0.41 3.73
C TYR A 345 -10.53 0.60 2.88
N SER A 346 -9.53 -0.27 3.03
CA SER A 346 -8.31 -0.19 2.23
C SER A 346 -8.60 -0.32 0.72
N MET A 347 -9.43 -1.28 0.32
CA MET A 347 -9.81 -1.46 -1.09
C MET A 347 -10.62 -0.27 -1.62
N ALA A 348 -11.60 0.25 -0.86
CA ALA A 348 -12.33 1.45 -1.25
C ALA A 348 -11.40 2.67 -1.42
N ARG A 349 -10.36 2.79 -0.58
CA ARG A 349 -9.31 3.82 -0.71
C ARG A 349 -8.51 3.66 -2.00
N PHE A 350 -8.01 2.46 -2.31
CA PHE A 350 -7.29 2.20 -3.58
C PHE A 350 -8.17 2.39 -4.83
N CYS A 351 -9.49 2.22 -4.72
CA CYS A 351 -10.44 2.50 -5.80
C CYS A 351 -10.75 3.99 -6.00
N GLY A 352 -10.33 4.87 -5.07
CA GLY A 352 -10.80 6.26 -5.04
C GLY A 352 -12.31 6.38 -4.79
N ALA A 353 -12.89 5.42 -4.06
CA ALA A 353 -14.34 5.31 -3.81
C ALA A 353 -14.77 5.81 -2.41
N ILE A 354 -13.82 6.30 -1.61
CA ILE A 354 -14.07 6.90 -0.27
C ILE A 354 -14.42 8.38 -0.40
N ASP A 355 -15.41 8.81 0.38
CA ASP A 355 -15.71 10.20 0.69
C ASP A 355 -14.86 10.68 1.89
N GLU A 356 -14.08 11.73 1.69
CA GLU A 356 -13.12 12.25 2.69
C GLU A 356 -13.84 12.83 3.92
N ASP A 357 -15.04 13.43 3.74
CA ASP A 357 -15.86 14.00 4.82
C ASP A 357 -16.36 12.94 5.82
N THR A 358 -16.78 11.77 5.32
CA THR A 358 -17.47 10.74 6.11
C THR A 358 -16.63 9.50 6.40
N GLN A 359 -15.47 9.35 5.75
CA GLN A 359 -14.60 8.16 5.83
C GLN A 359 -15.37 6.86 5.48
N ASP A 360 -16.28 6.98 4.51
CA ASP A 360 -17.23 5.97 4.04
C ASP A 360 -17.18 5.87 2.50
N PHE A 361 -17.78 4.85 1.90
CA PHE A 361 -17.75 4.61 0.45
C PHE A 361 -19.12 4.30 -0.15
N GLU A 362 -19.25 4.47 -1.48
CA GLU A 362 -20.51 4.19 -2.20
C GLU A 362 -21.04 2.77 -1.91
N ALA A 363 -22.33 2.66 -1.58
CA ALA A 363 -23.02 1.40 -1.28
C ALA A 363 -22.37 0.52 -0.18
N SER A 364 -21.56 1.10 0.72
CA SER A 364 -20.83 0.37 1.78
C SER A 364 -21.71 -0.54 2.64
N ALA A 365 -22.90 -0.10 3.06
CA ALA A 365 -23.84 -0.93 3.81
C ALA A 365 -24.33 -2.17 3.03
N VAL A 366 -24.33 -2.13 1.68
CA VAL A 366 -24.63 -3.28 0.81
C VAL A 366 -23.39 -4.16 0.64
N ALA A 367 -22.19 -3.57 0.59
CA ALA A 367 -20.93 -4.33 0.59
C ALA A 367 -20.77 -5.16 1.88
N TYR A 368 -20.90 -4.54 3.06
CA TYR A 368 -20.94 -5.23 4.35
C TYR A 368 -22.12 -6.23 4.45
N LEU A 369 -23.23 -5.92 3.76
CA LEU A 369 -24.36 -6.79 3.37
C LEU A 369 -23.92 -8.17 2.84
N VAL A 370 -23.28 -8.09 1.67
CA VAL A 370 -22.84 -9.23 0.88
C VAL A 370 -21.71 -10.00 1.59
N ASP A 371 -20.77 -9.29 2.21
CA ASP A 371 -19.72 -9.89 3.02
C ASP A 371 -20.31 -10.72 4.19
N ALA A 372 -21.16 -10.13 5.03
CA ALA A 372 -21.76 -10.83 6.17
C ALA A 372 -22.56 -12.07 5.78
N SER A 373 -23.32 -12.00 4.67
CA SER A 373 -24.05 -13.15 4.13
C SER A 373 -23.13 -14.18 3.46
N SER A 374 -21.97 -13.76 2.92
CA SER A 374 -20.95 -14.68 2.39
C SER A 374 -20.25 -15.46 3.49
N ILE A 375 -20.12 -14.93 4.71
CA ILE A 375 -19.59 -15.64 5.88
C ILE A 375 -20.52 -16.82 6.23
N SER A 376 -21.81 -16.58 6.49
CA SER A 376 -22.77 -17.66 6.79
C SER A 376 -22.93 -18.67 5.66
N ILE A 377 -22.91 -18.24 4.38
CA ILE A 377 -22.99 -19.18 3.26
C ILE A 377 -21.68 -19.95 3.10
N GLY A 378 -20.52 -19.34 3.38
CA GLY A 378 -19.22 -19.99 3.35
C GLY A 378 -19.09 -21.16 4.33
N SER A 379 -19.53 -20.99 5.57
CA SER A 379 -19.50 -22.08 6.55
C SER A 379 -20.40 -23.26 6.14
N LEU A 380 -21.47 -23.05 5.36
CA LEU A 380 -22.27 -24.15 4.79
C LEU A 380 -21.49 -24.96 3.74
N PHE A 381 -20.49 -24.37 3.08
CA PHE A 381 -19.52 -25.07 2.21
C PHE A 381 -18.29 -25.59 2.98
N GLY A 382 -18.29 -25.50 4.31
CA GLY A 382 -17.20 -25.95 5.17
C GLY A 382 -15.94 -25.08 5.14
N VAL A 383 -16.02 -23.87 4.56
CA VAL A 383 -14.88 -22.94 4.58
C VAL A 383 -14.93 -22.02 5.80
N PRO A 384 -13.76 -21.56 6.30
CA PRO A 384 -13.64 -20.44 7.22
C PRO A 384 -14.21 -19.12 6.64
N PRO A 385 -14.36 -18.07 7.46
CA PRO A 385 -15.04 -16.83 7.08
C PRO A 385 -14.55 -16.18 5.78
N VAL A 386 -15.51 -15.67 5.00
CA VAL A 386 -15.30 -15.11 3.66
C VAL A 386 -15.29 -13.58 3.75
N THR A 387 -14.21 -12.94 3.30
CA THR A 387 -14.07 -11.49 3.35
C THR A 387 -13.52 -10.87 2.05
N ALA A 388 -13.39 -9.55 2.04
CA ALA A 388 -12.93 -8.76 0.91
C ALA A 388 -11.42 -8.89 0.68
N TYR A 389 -11.01 -9.28 -0.53
CA TYR A 389 -9.61 -9.57 -0.83
C TYR A 389 -8.83 -8.37 -1.38
N ILE A 390 -7.63 -8.16 -0.85
CA ILE A 390 -6.79 -6.99 -1.13
C ILE A 390 -6.09 -7.06 -2.50
N GLU A 391 -5.99 -8.28 -3.03
CA GLU A 391 -5.49 -8.66 -4.36
C GLU A 391 -6.41 -8.12 -5.47
N SER A 392 -7.65 -7.75 -5.13
CA SER A 392 -8.53 -6.92 -5.98
C SER A 392 -7.84 -5.63 -6.44
N GLY A 393 -6.93 -5.09 -5.61
CA GLY A 393 -6.08 -3.95 -5.95
C GLY A 393 -5.25 -4.14 -7.22
N ALA A 394 -4.94 -5.39 -7.62
CA ALA A 394 -4.29 -5.68 -8.90
C ALA A 394 -5.19 -5.32 -10.09
N GLY A 395 -6.46 -5.76 -10.08
CA GLY A 395 -7.45 -5.38 -11.08
C GLY A 395 -7.79 -3.89 -11.06
N VAL A 396 -7.86 -3.28 -9.87
CA VAL A 396 -8.05 -1.83 -9.72
C VAL A 396 -6.89 -1.05 -10.37
N SER A 397 -5.64 -1.46 -10.14
CA SER A 397 -4.45 -0.87 -10.77
C SER A 397 -4.40 -1.05 -12.31
N GLU A 398 -5.09 -2.07 -12.82
CA GLU A 398 -5.30 -2.31 -14.25
C GLU A 398 -6.41 -1.44 -14.88
N GLY A 399 -7.07 -0.60 -14.08
CA GLY A 399 -8.12 0.33 -14.52
C GLY A 399 -9.55 -0.16 -14.26
N GLY A 400 -9.74 -1.13 -13.37
CA GLY A 400 -11.06 -1.59 -12.94
C GLY A 400 -11.66 -0.72 -11.83
N ALA A 401 -12.86 -0.19 -12.04
CA ALA A 401 -13.53 0.65 -11.05
C ALA A 401 -15.06 0.42 -10.97
N THR A 402 -15.59 -0.68 -11.51
CA THR A 402 -16.99 -1.10 -11.33
C THR A 402 -17.11 -2.55 -10.86
N GLY A 403 -18.30 -2.92 -10.38
CA GLY A 403 -18.61 -4.30 -9.99
C GLY A 403 -18.51 -5.32 -11.12
N MET A 404 -18.35 -4.91 -12.39
CA MET A 404 -18.12 -5.88 -13.47
C MET A 404 -16.81 -6.64 -13.29
N THR A 405 -15.76 -6.01 -12.74
CA THR A 405 -14.51 -6.73 -12.40
C THR A 405 -14.76 -7.87 -11.41
N ALA A 406 -15.53 -7.63 -10.35
CA ALA A 406 -15.88 -8.62 -9.35
C ALA A 406 -16.79 -9.72 -9.93
N CYS A 407 -17.80 -9.37 -10.75
CA CYS A 407 -18.61 -10.36 -11.48
C CYS A 407 -17.78 -11.23 -12.44
N ILE A 408 -16.77 -10.67 -13.11
CA ILE A 408 -15.90 -11.39 -14.04
C ILE A 408 -14.89 -12.26 -13.29
N THR A 409 -14.39 -11.80 -12.14
CA THR A 409 -13.58 -12.60 -11.21
C THR A 409 -14.39 -13.80 -10.70
N GLY A 410 -15.63 -13.58 -10.26
CA GLY A 410 -16.55 -14.63 -9.82
C GLY A 410 -16.88 -15.63 -10.94
N LEU A 411 -17.04 -15.17 -12.18
CA LEU A 411 -17.20 -16.05 -13.35
C LEU A 411 -15.95 -16.91 -13.61
N CYS A 412 -14.75 -16.38 -13.39
CA CYS A 412 -13.51 -17.14 -13.52
C CYS A 412 -13.35 -18.17 -12.39
N PHE A 413 -13.76 -17.85 -11.16
CA PHE A 413 -13.88 -18.83 -10.08
C PHE A 413 -14.91 -19.92 -10.41
N PHE A 414 -16.07 -19.58 -10.98
CA PHE A 414 -17.04 -20.57 -11.44
C PHE A 414 -16.46 -21.51 -12.51
N ILE A 415 -15.67 -20.98 -13.45
CA ILE A 415 -14.96 -21.81 -14.45
C ILE A 415 -13.91 -22.70 -13.78
N SER A 416 -13.24 -22.23 -12.72
CA SER A 416 -12.21 -23.01 -12.01
C SER A 416 -12.72 -24.29 -11.34
N LEU A 417 -14.02 -24.38 -11.00
CA LEU A 417 -14.65 -25.58 -10.45
C LEU A 417 -14.44 -26.83 -11.31
N PHE A 418 -14.57 -26.67 -12.64
CA PHE A 418 -14.39 -27.75 -13.62
C PHE A 418 -12.93 -28.20 -13.74
N PHE A 419 -11.98 -27.39 -13.27
CA PHE A 419 -10.54 -27.65 -13.26
C PHE A 419 -10.02 -27.93 -11.84
N SER A 420 -10.90 -28.22 -10.87
CA SER A 420 -10.51 -28.52 -9.48
C SER A 420 -9.41 -29.60 -9.33
N PRO A 421 -9.29 -30.64 -10.18
CA PRO A 421 -8.20 -31.61 -10.09
C PRO A 421 -6.81 -31.04 -10.44
N ILE A 422 -6.76 -29.93 -11.18
CA ILE A 422 -5.51 -29.19 -11.42
C ILE A 422 -5.16 -28.37 -10.18
N PHE A 423 -6.10 -27.64 -9.60
CA PHE A 423 -5.85 -26.81 -8.41
C PHE A 423 -5.48 -27.65 -7.17
N ALA A 424 -6.10 -28.81 -6.99
CA ALA A 424 -5.74 -29.77 -5.95
C ALA A 424 -4.32 -30.39 -6.11
N SER A 425 -3.70 -30.27 -7.28
CA SER A 425 -2.34 -30.76 -7.55
C SER A 425 -1.23 -29.72 -7.32
N ILE A 426 -1.57 -28.55 -6.78
CA ILE A 426 -0.63 -27.48 -6.46
C ILE A 426 -0.03 -27.75 -5.07
N PRO A 427 1.27 -28.05 -4.94
CA PRO A 427 1.86 -28.37 -3.64
C PRO A 427 2.15 -27.10 -2.80
N PRO A 428 2.16 -27.16 -1.46
CA PRO A 428 2.36 -25.99 -0.59
C PRO A 428 3.66 -25.19 -0.87
N TRP A 429 4.74 -25.86 -1.29
CA TRP A 429 6.01 -25.21 -1.64
C TRP A 429 5.95 -24.38 -2.93
N ALA A 430 4.93 -24.57 -3.79
CA ALA A 430 4.66 -23.69 -4.92
C ALA A 430 4.04 -22.36 -4.47
N THR A 431 3.23 -22.39 -3.42
CA THR A 431 2.46 -21.23 -2.95
C THR A 431 3.18 -20.43 -1.86
N GLY A 432 4.00 -21.07 -1.01
CA GLY A 432 4.67 -20.40 0.13
C GLY A 432 5.40 -19.11 -0.21
N CYS A 433 6.29 -19.14 -1.22
CA CYS A 433 6.97 -17.92 -1.66
C CYS A 433 6.05 -16.87 -2.30
N THR A 434 4.92 -17.27 -2.89
CA THR A 434 3.93 -16.28 -3.36
C THR A 434 3.17 -15.62 -2.22
N LEU A 435 2.89 -16.33 -1.12
CA LEU A 435 2.33 -15.73 0.11
C LEU A 435 3.30 -14.69 0.70
N MET A 436 4.61 -14.96 0.69
CA MET A 436 5.63 -13.98 1.10
C MET A 436 5.63 -12.71 0.22
N LEU A 437 5.48 -12.86 -1.09
CA LEU A 437 5.43 -11.72 -2.03
C LEU A 437 4.12 -10.93 -1.92
N VAL A 438 2.99 -11.60 -1.70
CA VAL A 438 1.70 -10.98 -1.36
C VAL A 438 1.83 -10.18 -0.07
N GLY A 439 2.41 -10.76 0.98
CA GLY A 439 2.69 -10.07 2.25
C GLY A 439 3.58 -8.84 2.08
N ALA A 440 4.61 -8.94 1.24
CA ALA A 440 5.46 -7.79 0.89
C ALA A 440 4.71 -6.70 0.10
N MET A 441 3.73 -7.05 -0.74
CA MET A 441 2.84 -6.08 -1.37
C MET A 441 1.90 -5.41 -0.36
N MET A 442 1.35 -6.15 0.60
CA MET A 442 0.50 -5.60 1.68
C MET A 442 1.27 -4.63 2.57
N THR A 443 2.50 -4.97 2.94
CA THR A 443 3.38 -4.14 3.79
C THR A 443 3.67 -2.77 3.16
N ARG A 444 3.51 -2.61 1.83
CA ARG A 444 3.62 -1.29 1.16
C ARG A 444 2.63 -0.26 1.72
N ALA A 445 1.46 -0.69 2.21
CA ALA A 445 0.49 0.21 2.85
C ALA A 445 1.07 0.93 4.08
N ALA A 446 2.11 0.38 4.71
CA ALA A 446 2.79 1.02 5.83
C ALA A 446 3.44 2.38 5.48
N VAL A 447 3.62 2.71 4.20
CA VAL A 447 4.09 4.05 3.77
C VAL A 447 3.04 5.14 4.01
N ASP A 448 1.75 4.79 4.03
CA ASP A 448 0.64 5.73 4.26
C ASP A 448 0.35 5.97 5.76
N ILE A 449 1.10 5.32 6.65
CA ILE A 449 1.00 5.51 8.11
C ILE A 449 1.72 6.80 8.52
N ASN A 450 1.15 7.55 9.46
CA ASN A 450 1.72 8.76 10.01
C ASN A 450 2.95 8.48 10.91
N TRP A 451 4.12 8.28 10.31
CA TRP A 451 5.37 8.00 11.05
C TRP A 451 5.95 9.18 11.85
N ARG A 452 5.39 10.40 11.72
CA ARG A 452 5.91 11.59 12.42
C ARG A 452 5.43 11.65 13.86
N TYR A 453 4.13 11.53 14.05
CA TYR A 453 3.53 11.65 15.37
C TYR A 453 3.53 10.30 16.10
N ILE A 454 4.24 10.24 17.23
CA ILE A 454 4.53 9.01 17.99
C ILE A 454 3.24 8.33 18.50
N GLY A 455 2.19 9.10 18.79
CA GLY A 455 0.91 8.59 19.26
C GLY A 455 0.15 7.75 18.23
N ASP A 456 0.45 7.88 16.94
CA ASP A 456 -0.15 7.05 15.87
C ASP A 456 0.83 5.98 15.38
N SER A 457 2.13 6.31 15.29
CA SER A 457 3.15 5.40 14.74
C SER A 457 3.51 4.23 15.65
N VAL A 458 3.51 4.42 16.98
CA VAL A 458 3.80 3.33 17.93
C VAL A 458 2.66 2.30 17.99
N PRO A 459 1.37 2.67 18.11
CA PRO A 459 0.26 1.72 17.99
C PRO A 459 0.26 0.96 16.66
N ALA A 460 0.54 1.67 15.56
CA ALA A 460 0.65 1.07 14.23
C ALA A 460 1.80 0.03 14.15
N PHE A 461 2.98 0.37 14.67
CA PHE A 461 4.11 -0.56 14.74
C PHE A 461 3.81 -1.80 15.58
N LEU A 462 3.24 -1.63 16.78
CA LEU A 462 2.86 -2.76 17.64
C LEU A 462 1.79 -3.64 16.98
N THR A 463 0.82 -3.04 16.29
CA THR A 463 -0.18 -3.76 15.48
C THR A 463 0.50 -4.66 14.44
N MET A 464 1.45 -4.12 13.68
CA MET A 464 2.16 -4.87 12.63
C MET A 464 3.09 -5.95 13.19
N ALA A 465 3.76 -5.70 14.31
CA ALA A 465 4.75 -6.63 14.89
C ALA A 465 4.12 -7.78 15.70
N ILE A 466 3.05 -7.52 16.44
CA ILE A 466 2.49 -8.50 17.38
C ILE A 466 1.69 -9.60 16.66
N MET A 467 1.05 -9.31 15.51
CA MET A 467 0.34 -10.34 14.73
C MET A 467 1.20 -11.56 14.37
N PRO A 468 2.35 -11.41 13.67
CA PRO A 468 3.21 -12.56 13.38
C PRO A 468 3.84 -13.17 14.64
N PHE A 469 4.31 -12.36 15.59
CA PHE A 469 5.03 -12.91 16.77
C PHE A 469 4.13 -13.65 17.77
N THR A 470 2.83 -13.34 17.84
CA THR A 470 1.85 -14.07 18.67
C THR A 470 1.04 -15.10 17.88
N TYR A 471 1.30 -15.24 16.58
CA TYR A 471 0.51 -16.05 15.65
C TYR A 471 -1.01 -15.76 15.76
N SER A 472 -1.37 -14.49 15.99
CA SER A 472 -2.73 -14.07 16.36
C SER A 472 -3.01 -12.63 15.93
N ILE A 473 -3.87 -12.50 14.93
CA ILE A 473 -4.36 -11.20 14.41
C ILE A 473 -5.08 -10.42 15.52
N ALA A 474 -5.88 -11.14 16.32
CA ALA A 474 -6.62 -10.64 17.47
C ALA A 474 -5.72 -9.85 18.46
N TYR A 475 -4.67 -10.48 18.98
CA TYR A 475 -3.82 -9.83 19.98
C TYR A 475 -3.03 -8.64 19.40
N GLY A 476 -2.62 -8.72 18.13
CA GLY A 476 -2.00 -7.58 17.44
C GLY A 476 -2.92 -6.36 17.37
N LEU A 477 -4.18 -6.54 16.96
CA LEU A 477 -5.17 -5.46 16.89
C LEU A 477 -5.55 -4.93 18.27
N ILE A 478 -5.73 -5.79 19.27
CA ILE A 478 -6.09 -5.40 20.63
C ILE A 478 -4.98 -4.53 21.25
N VAL A 479 -3.71 -4.94 21.15
CA VAL A 479 -2.59 -4.13 21.69
C VAL A 479 -2.43 -2.82 20.91
N GLY A 480 -2.67 -2.83 19.59
CA GLY A 480 -2.77 -1.61 18.78
C GLY A 480 -3.80 -0.62 19.32
N ILE A 481 -5.07 -1.05 19.42
CA ILE A 481 -6.19 -0.22 19.87
C ILE A 481 -5.96 0.29 21.30
N LEU A 482 -5.50 -0.57 22.22
CA LEU A 482 -5.21 -0.17 23.60
C LEU A 482 -4.07 0.85 23.67
N THR A 483 -2.98 0.66 22.91
CA THR A 483 -1.86 1.62 22.90
C THR A 483 -2.28 2.97 22.32
N TYR A 484 -3.10 2.98 21.27
CA TYR A 484 -3.66 4.21 20.69
C TYR A 484 -4.51 4.98 21.71
N ILE A 485 -5.42 4.28 22.41
CA ILE A 485 -6.27 4.87 23.46
C ILE A 485 -5.41 5.40 24.61
N ILE A 486 -4.35 4.70 25.02
CA ILE A 486 -3.46 5.13 26.11
C ILE A 486 -2.65 6.37 25.70
N LEU A 487 -2.01 6.37 24.52
CA LEU A 487 -1.17 7.48 24.08
C LEU A 487 -1.99 8.73 23.73
N ASN A 488 -2.95 8.63 22.81
CA ASN A 488 -3.73 9.79 22.38
C ASN A 488 -4.76 10.22 23.44
N GLY A 489 -5.27 9.28 24.26
CA GLY A 489 -6.10 9.61 25.41
C GLY A 489 -5.34 10.35 26.52
N SER A 490 -4.11 9.93 26.85
CA SER A 490 -3.29 10.65 27.84
C SER A 490 -2.80 12.01 27.33
N ALA A 491 -2.44 12.13 26.05
CA ALA A 491 -2.15 13.42 25.41
C ALA A 491 -3.36 14.38 25.47
N TRP A 492 -4.55 13.88 25.13
CA TRP A 492 -5.80 14.65 25.22
C TRP A 492 -6.08 15.11 26.67
N ILE A 493 -6.03 14.20 27.65
CA ILE A 493 -6.21 14.51 29.07
C ILE A 493 -5.20 15.57 29.53
N LEU A 494 -3.92 15.44 29.16
CA LEU A 494 -2.88 16.38 29.57
C LEU A 494 -3.10 17.78 28.96
N SER A 495 -3.52 17.85 27.69
CA SER A 495 -3.88 19.11 27.04
C SER A 495 -5.10 19.78 27.70
N TRP A 496 -6.08 18.99 28.15
CA TRP A 496 -7.27 19.48 28.84
C TRP A 496 -6.95 20.00 30.25
N VAL A 497 -6.24 19.20 31.06
CA VAL A 497 -5.83 19.57 32.44
C VAL A 497 -4.91 20.80 32.44
N THR A 498 -4.04 20.95 31.44
CA THR A 498 -3.12 22.09 31.34
C THR A 498 -3.68 23.28 30.56
N ASN A 499 -4.95 23.22 30.13
CA ASN A 499 -5.62 24.22 29.30
C ASN A 499 -4.78 24.65 28.08
N GLY A 500 -4.23 23.65 27.37
CA GLY A 500 -3.40 23.83 26.17
C GLY A 500 -1.92 24.16 26.43
N ARG A 501 -1.45 24.28 27.68
CA ARG A 501 -0.04 24.61 27.97
C ARG A 501 0.94 23.46 27.73
N ILE A 502 0.51 22.21 27.89
CA ILE A 502 1.34 21.03 27.59
C ILE A 502 0.61 20.18 26.55
N VAL A 503 1.18 20.18 25.35
CA VAL A 503 0.74 19.43 24.18
C VAL A 503 1.98 18.71 23.62
N PRO A 504 1.91 17.43 23.23
CA PRO A 504 3.08 16.74 22.69
C PRO A 504 3.52 17.33 21.33
N TYR A 505 4.77 17.07 20.97
CA TYR A 505 5.35 17.53 19.69
C TYR A 505 4.62 16.91 18.49
N ASP A 506 4.44 17.68 17.42
CA ASP A 506 3.68 17.32 16.20
C ASP A 506 2.22 16.84 16.44
N TYR A 507 1.57 17.21 17.55
CA TYR A 507 0.16 16.86 17.83
C TYR A 507 -0.82 17.44 16.79
N ASP A 508 -0.46 18.57 16.17
CA ASP A 508 -1.15 19.17 15.02
C ASP A 508 -1.12 18.31 13.74
N GLN A 509 -0.23 17.31 13.69
CA GLN A 509 -0.12 16.32 12.62
C GLN A 509 -0.71 14.95 13.01
N SER A 510 -1.40 14.82 14.15
CA SER A 510 -2.04 13.55 14.55
C SER A 510 -3.26 13.19 13.68
N ASP A 511 -3.53 11.89 13.53
CA ASP A 511 -4.75 11.37 12.88
C ASP A 511 -5.99 11.96 13.55
N TYR A 512 -6.78 12.77 12.82
CA TYR A 512 -8.02 13.34 13.35
C TYR A 512 -9.04 12.24 13.68
N TRP A 513 -9.13 11.89 14.96
CA TRP A 513 -10.07 10.91 15.48
C TRP A 513 -11.12 11.59 16.37
N SER A 514 -12.39 11.23 16.16
CA SER A 514 -13.48 11.67 17.04
C SER A 514 -14.40 10.51 17.40
N PRO A 515 -14.83 10.37 18.67
CA PRO A 515 -15.74 9.31 19.10
C PRO A 515 -17.20 9.51 18.64
N ARG A 516 -17.47 10.50 17.79
CA ARG A 516 -18.79 10.83 17.22
C ARG A 516 -18.68 11.05 15.71
N PRO A 517 -18.48 9.99 14.91
CA PRO A 517 -18.32 10.11 13.47
C PRO A 517 -19.53 10.77 12.79
N VAL A 518 -19.25 11.61 11.80
CA VAL A 518 -20.23 12.43 11.09
C VAL A 518 -21.26 11.54 10.39
N GLY A 519 -22.48 11.53 10.92
CA GLY A 519 -23.58 10.66 10.48
C GLY A 519 -24.29 9.94 11.62
N GLY A 520 -23.58 9.64 12.71
CA GLY A 520 -24.13 8.92 13.88
C GLY A 520 -24.45 7.44 13.63
N ILE A 521 -25.00 6.77 14.65
CA ILE A 521 -25.13 5.30 14.69
C ILE A 521 -26.09 4.73 13.64
N LEU A 522 -27.37 5.17 13.64
CA LEU A 522 -28.40 4.58 12.77
C LEU A 522 -28.26 5.04 11.29
N PRO A 523 -28.43 4.15 10.29
CA PRO A 523 -28.41 4.50 8.87
C PRO A 523 -29.45 5.56 8.47
N GLY A 524 -29.18 6.30 7.39
CA GLY A 524 -30.10 7.31 6.87
C GLY A 524 -31.46 6.74 6.42
N TRP A 525 -31.48 5.52 5.89
CA TRP A 525 -32.72 4.81 5.57
C TRP A 525 -33.49 4.42 6.84
N LEU A 526 -32.82 3.86 7.85
CA LEU A 526 -33.44 3.44 9.11
C LEU A 526 -33.98 4.64 9.92
N LYS A 527 -33.26 5.77 9.91
CA LYS A 527 -33.74 7.06 10.44
C LYS A 527 -34.97 7.59 9.69
N ARG A 528 -35.10 7.34 8.37
CA ARG A 528 -36.29 7.73 7.59
C ARG A 528 -37.48 6.79 7.85
N LEU A 529 -37.24 5.48 7.95
CA LEU A 529 -38.21 4.47 8.38
C LEU A 529 -38.80 4.81 9.75
N ALA A 530 -37.94 5.02 10.75
CA ALA A 530 -38.33 5.39 12.12
C ALA A 530 -39.02 6.76 12.22
N ARG A 531 -38.89 7.62 11.19
CA ARG A 531 -39.61 8.90 11.03
C ARG A 531 -40.82 8.78 10.07
N GLY A 532 -41.22 7.58 9.68
CA GLY A 532 -42.38 7.33 8.82
C GLY A 532 -42.30 7.84 7.37
N LYS A 533 -41.13 8.29 6.89
CA LYS A 533 -40.97 8.78 5.50
C LYS A 533 -41.05 7.60 4.52
N ARG A 534 -42.01 7.61 3.59
CA ARG A 534 -42.18 6.54 2.59
C ARG A 534 -40.98 6.38 1.64
N ASP A 535 -40.24 7.44 1.36
CA ASP A 535 -39.02 7.42 0.54
C ASP A 535 -37.77 6.87 1.25
N PHE A 536 -37.92 6.13 2.37
CA PHE A 536 -36.78 5.63 3.14
C PHE A 536 -35.84 4.71 2.34
N TRP A 537 -36.34 4.07 1.28
CA TRP A 537 -35.60 3.18 0.38
C TRP A 537 -34.63 3.89 -0.58
N ARG A 538 -34.80 5.18 -0.87
CA ARG A 538 -33.93 5.89 -1.84
C ARG A 538 -32.50 5.99 -1.30
N GLU A 539 -31.49 5.83 -2.16
CA GLU A 539 -30.10 6.15 -1.80
C GLU A 539 -29.94 7.62 -1.38
N TYR A 540 -28.76 7.99 -0.89
CA TYR A 540 -28.46 9.34 -0.40
C TYR A 540 -28.41 10.33 -1.57
N ASP A 541 -29.55 10.92 -1.93
CA ASP A 541 -29.59 12.08 -2.84
C ASP A 541 -28.81 13.23 -2.19
N TYR A 542 -27.64 13.56 -2.76
CA TYR A 542 -26.73 14.62 -2.29
C TYR A 542 -27.39 16.01 -2.25
N ASP A 543 -28.53 16.15 -2.95
CA ASP A 543 -29.38 17.33 -3.00
C ASP A 543 -29.91 17.75 -1.59
N ASP A 544 -29.99 16.84 -0.61
CA ASP A 544 -30.38 17.14 0.79
C ASP A 544 -29.37 18.07 1.53
N ARG A 545 -28.10 18.17 1.08
CA ARG A 545 -27.12 19.13 1.62
C ARG A 545 -27.56 20.59 1.38
N MET A 546 -28.30 20.87 0.30
CA MET A 546 -28.86 22.21 0.01
C MET A 546 -30.01 22.59 0.96
N GLU A 547 -30.92 21.65 1.28
CA GLU A 547 -32.03 21.95 2.20
C GLU A 547 -31.58 22.13 3.65
N GLN A 548 -30.51 21.46 4.09
CA GLN A 548 -30.00 21.60 5.46
C GLN A 548 -29.10 22.84 5.63
N GLY A 549 -28.31 23.21 4.61
CA GLY A 549 -27.58 24.49 4.60
C GLY A 549 -28.50 25.71 4.74
N SER A 550 -29.74 25.60 4.24
CA SER A 550 -30.76 26.65 4.37
C SER A 550 -31.33 26.84 5.79
N ARG A 551 -31.00 25.99 6.78
CA ARG A 551 -31.59 26.04 8.13
C ARG A 551 -30.62 26.37 9.27
N HIS A 552 -29.34 26.54 8.97
CA HIS A 552 -28.30 26.83 9.98
C HIS A 552 -27.69 28.23 9.88
N HIS A 553 -28.27 29.13 9.07
CA HIS A 553 -27.72 30.47 8.86
C HIS A 553 -28.25 31.55 9.82
N ASP A 554 -29.32 31.27 10.56
CA ASP A 554 -29.94 32.16 11.56
C ASP A 554 -29.40 31.86 12.98
N SER A 555 -28.08 31.86 13.17
CA SER A 555 -27.43 31.93 14.49
C SER A 555 -25.93 32.22 14.37
N PHE A 556 -25.58 33.49 14.13
CA PHE A 556 -24.26 34.01 14.49
C PHE A 556 -24.33 34.57 15.92
N PRO A 557 -23.64 33.97 16.91
CA PRO A 557 -23.12 34.73 18.04
C PRO A 557 -22.11 35.73 17.49
N THR A 558 -22.16 36.98 17.97
CA THR A 558 -21.16 38.00 17.64
C THR A 558 -19.79 37.59 18.15
N SER A 559 -18.74 37.95 17.40
CA SER A 559 -17.36 37.69 17.76
C SER A 559 -16.92 38.52 18.99
N ASP A 560 -16.77 37.88 20.14
CA ASP A 560 -16.07 38.47 21.30
C ASP A 560 -15.57 37.37 22.26
N GLN A 561 -14.39 36.80 21.94
CA GLN A 561 -13.40 36.29 22.90
C GLN A 561 -12.21 35.65 22.16
N TYR A 562 -11.07 36.37 22.13
CA TYR A 562 -9.70 35.87 22.32
C TYR A 562 -8.72 37.04 22.11
N THR A 563 -8.81 38.06 22.96
CA THR A 563 -7.77 39.08 23.07
C THR A 563 -6.54 38.48 23.74
N VAL A 564 -5.36 38.68 23.13
CA VAL A 564 -4.08 38.29 23.73
C VAL A 564 -3.85 39.15 24.98
N SER A 565 -3.66 38.51 26.13
CA SER A 565 -3.39 39.19 27.40
C SER A 565 -1.92 39.61 27.51
N GLU A 566 -1.52 40.64 26.77
CA GLU A 566 -0.23 41.30 26.95
C GLU A 566 -0.30 42.25 28.16
N SER A 567 0.38 41.89 29.26
CA SER A 567 0.23 42.54 30.55
C SER A 567 1.45 43.40 30.92
N LEU A 568 1.43 44.71 30.61
CA LEU A 568 2.36 45.70 31.17
C LEU A 568 1.72 47.08 31.40
N GLU A 569 1.48 47.39 32.67
CA GLU A 569 1.41 48.72 33.32
C GLU A 569 0.99 49.99 32.54
N ARG A 570 -0.22 50.49 32.82
CA ARG A 570 -0.34 51.72 33.65
C ARG A 570 -1.72 51.96 34.28
N LYS A 571 -1.74 52.81 35.31
CA LYS A 571 -2.92 53.23 36.09
C LYS A 571 -3.57 54.47 35.48
N ALA A 572 -4.91 54.53 35.43
CA ALA A 572 -5.74 55.67 35.91
C ALA A 572 -7.25 55.43 35.67
N SER A 573 -8.07 56.03 36.52
CA SER A 573 -9.55 56.15 36.45
C SER A 573 -9.92 57.63 36.72
N PRO A 574 -11.19 58.09 36.79
CA PRO A 574 -12.48 57.42 36.55
C PRO A 574 -13.53 58.22 35.70
N SER A 575 -14.70 57.61 35.48
CA SER A 575 -16.08 58.17 35.44
C SER A 575 -16.43 59.56 34.84
N VAL A 576 -17.51 59.59 34.04
CA VAL A 576 -18.74 60.42 34.25
C VAL A 576 -19.95 59.63 33.72
N ALA A 577 -21.16 59.84 34.27
CA ALA A 577 -22.44 59.26 33.80
C ALA A 577 -23.62 60.25 33.94
N SER A 578 -24.66 60.15 33.10
CA SER A 578 -25.99 60.79 33.33
C SER A 578 -27.08 60.38 32.30
N GLY A 579 -28.35 60.35 32.73
CA GLY A 579 -29.58 60.28 31.91
C GLY A 579 -29.96 58.90 31.33
N GLY A 580 -31.21 58.39 31.38
CA GLY A 580 -32.49 58.93 31.90
C GLY A 580 -33.40 59.55 30.81
N ALA A 581 -34.72 59.35 30.78
CA ALA A 581 -35.61 58.49 31.60
C ALA A 581 -37.03 58.31 30.97
N ASP A 582 -37.85 57.48 31.63
CA ASP A 582 -39.32 57.60 31.84
C ASP A 582 -40.44 57.13 30.84
N THR A 583 -41.56 56.73 31.49
CA THR A 583 -42.98 56.47 31.11
C THR A 583 -43.32 55.43 30.00
N THR A 584 -44.12 54.35 30.18
CA THR A 584 -45.48 54.09 30.77
C THR A 584 -46.67 54.52 29.88
N ASP A 585 -47.82 53.84 29.76
CA ASP A 585 -48.37 52.67 30.53
C ASP A 585 -49.50 51.85 29.81
N LEU A 586 -49.90 50.72 30.41
CA LEU A 586 -51.23 50.02 30.42
C LEU A 586 -51.91 49.35 29.16
N ASN A 587 -51.97 48.01 29.23
CA ASN A 587 -53.15 47.11 29.05
C ASN A 587 -53.72 46.65 27.67
N THR A 588 -54.43 45.50 27.75
CA THR A 588 -54.82 44.51 26.72
C THR A 588 -56.35 44.21 26.75
N PRO A 589 -56.96 43.27 25.94
CA PRO A 589 -56.56 42.58 24.71
C PRO A 589 -57.62 42.63 23.55
N ALA A 590 -57.41 41.81 22.51
CA ALA A 590 -58.44 41.18 21.67
C ALA A 590 -59.22 42.01 20.60
N MET A 591 -58.59 42.20 19.42
CA MET A 591 -59.31 42.36 18.14
C MET A 591 -58.62 41.56 17.00
N ALA A 592 -58.41 40.27 17.23
CA ALA A 592 -57.76 39.35 16.29
C ALA A 592 -58.70 38.89 15.16
N ARG A 593 -59.18 39.83 14.32
CA ARG A 593 -60.05 39.50 13.17
C ARG A 593 -60.07 40.55 12.04
N LEU A 594 -58.92 41.16 11.70
CA LEU A 594 -58.83 42.17 10.63
C LEU A 594 -57.47 42.28 9.91
N ARG A 595 -56.72 41.18 9.74
CA ARG A 595 -55.41 41.19 9.02
C ARG A 595 -55.30 40.28 7.79
N ASP A 596 -56.20 39.32 7.59
CA ASP A 596 -56.07 38.30 6.53
C ASP A 596 -56.36 38.80 5.10
N SER A 597 -56.86 40.03 4.94
CA SER A 597 -57.23 40.61 3.63
C SER A 597 -56.04 41.25 2.87
N MET A 598 -54.91 41.53 3.55
CA MET A 598 -53.82 42.35 2.98
C MET A 598 -52.50 41.58 2.74
N ALA A 599 -52.53 40.24 2.84
CA ALA A 599 -51.34 39.39 2.79
C ALA A 599 -51.27 38.42 1.59
N ILE A 600 -52.19 38.54 0.62
CA ILE A 600 -52.33 37.58 -0.50
C ILE A 600 -51.65 38.06 -1.79
N THR A 601 -51.45 39.37 -1.98
CA THR A 601 -51.00 39.97 -3.25
C THR A 601 -49.48 40.16 -3.41
N THR A 602 -48.65 39.77 -2.43
CA THR A 602 -47.21 40.07 -2.38
C THR A 602 -46.28 38.84 -2.33
N ARG A 603 -46.75 37.67 -2.75
CA ARG A 603 -45.95 36.42 -2.76
C ARG A 603 -45.75 35.75 -4.13
N ALA A 604 -45.90 36.50 -5.22
CA ALA A 604 -45.89 35.97 -6.59
C ALA A 604 -44.88 36.68 -7.55
N ASN A 605 -43.69 37.06 -7.08
CA ASN A 605 -42.63 37.54 -8.00
C ASN A 605 -41.18 37.40 -7.49
N LYS A 606 -40.76 36.18 -7.13
CA LYS A 606 -39.34 35.78 -7.09
C LYS A 606 -39.17 34.47 -7.88
N ASN A 607 -38.04 34.33 -8.57
CA ASN A 607 -37.65 33.20 -9.43
C ASN A 607 -38.47 33.00 -10.73
N ALA A 608 -38.63 34.05 -11.53
CA ALA A 608 -39.00 33.94 -12.95
C ALA A 608 -37.81 33.53 -13.85
N THR A 609 -37.11 32.44 -13.52
CA THR A 609 -36.12 31.82 -14.42
C THR A 609 -36.86 31.13 -15.57
N MET A 610 -36.57 31.48 -16.83
CA MET A 610 -37.14 30.74 -17.96
C MET A 610 -36.83 29.23 -17.85
N PRO A 611 -37.78 28.33 -18.14
CA PRO A 611 -37.57 26.90 -18.05
C PRO A 611 -36.43 26.47 -18.99
N ARG A 612 -35.35 25.93 -18.41
CA ARG A 612 -34.27 25.30 -19.18
C ARG A 612 -34.86 24.15 -19.99
N ALA A 613 -34.51 24.06 -21.28
CA ALA A 613 -34.97 22.97 -22.13
C ALA A 613 -34.42 21.64 -21.62
N GLU A 614 -35.31 20.64 -21.52
CA GLU A 614 -35.00 19.33 -20.96
C GLU A 614 -33.84 18.63 -21.70
N ALA A 615 -33.08 17.81 -20.96
CA ALA A 615 -31.93 17.11 -21.50
C ALA A 615 -32.34 16.14 -22.63
N GLY A 616 -31.80 16.35 -23.84
CA GLY A 616 -32.15 15.60 -25.03
C GLY A 616 -33.34 16.14 -25.83
N SER A 617 -34.03 17.17 -25.34
CA SER A 617 -35.15 17.81 -26.07
C SER A 617 -34.70 18.36 -27.43
N THR A 618 -35.54 18.26 -28.45
CA THR A 618 -35.31 18.91 -29.76
C THR A 618 -35.08 20.42 -29.62
N LYS A 619 -35.69 21.07 -28.62
CA LYS A 619 -35.48 22.48 -28.26
C LYS A 619 -34.05 22.72 -27.72
N GLN A 620 -33.52 21.80 -26.93
CA GLN A 620 -32.14 21.86 -26.42
C GLN A 620 -31.13 21.58 -27.54
N LEU A 621 -31.37 20.56 -28.37
CA LEU A 621 -30.51 20.20 -29.51
C LEU A 621 -30.45 21.34 -30.54
N ASN A 622 -31.59 21.96 -30.85
CA ASN A 622 -31.69 23.11 -31.74
C ASN A 622 -30.96 24.34 -31.16
N ASN A 623 -31.01 24.55 -29.84
CA ASN A 623 -30.21 25.60 -29.18
C ASN A 623 -28.69 25.31 -29.22
N GLN A 624 -28.25 24.04 -29.09
CA GLN A 624 -26.85 23.65 -29.27
C GLN A 624 -26.37 23.76 -30.73
N LEU A 625 -27.24 23.46 -31.70
CA LEU A 625 -26.97 23.68 -33.12
C LEU A 625 -26.84 25.18 -33.44
N LYS A 626 -27.69 26.02 -32.83
CA LYS A 626 -27.58 27.49 -32.92
C LYS A 626 -26.29 28.02 -32.30
N SER A 627 -25.89 27.58 -31.10
CA SER A 627 -24.66 28.07 -30.45
C SER A 627 -23.37 27.65 -31.16
N LYS A 628 -23.38 26.52 -31.88
CA LYS A 628 -22.28 26.14 -32.80
C LYS A 628 -22.10 27.14 -33.95
N GLY A 629 -23.17 27.83 -34.37
CA GLY A 629 -23.16 28.83 -35.44
C GLY A 629 -22.64 30.23 -35.06
N LEU A 630 -22.45 30.54 -33.77
CA LEU A 630 -21.88 31.83 -33.34
C LEU A 630 -20.36 31.74 -33.18
N GLN A 631 -19.62 32.32 -34.13
CA GLN A 631 -18.16 32.22 -34.23
C GLN A 631 -17.39 33.56 -34.21
N ARG A 632 -18.02 34.70 -33.86
CA ARG A 632 -17.30 35.96 -33.58
C ARG A 632 -17.82 36.62 -32.30
N LEU A 633 -16.97 36.74 -31.29
CA LEU A 633 -17.28 37.22 -29.93
C LEU A 633 -17.42 38.75 -29.81
N ARG A 634 -17.53 39.51 -30.92
CA ARG A 634 -17.60 40.98 -30.90
C ARG A 634 -18.83 41.53 -30.17
N TRP A 635 -19.91 40.75 -30.10
CA TRP A 635 -21.24 41.18 -29.64
C TRP A 635 -21.70 40.38 -28.41
N TYR A 636 -21.01 40.52 -27.29
CA TYR A 636 -21.34 39.83 -26.03
C TYR A 636 -21.54 40.83 -24.88
N CYS A 637 -22.52 40.58 -24.02
CA CYS A 637 -22.77 41.38 -22.83
C CYS A 637 -22.42 40.60 -21.55
N GLN A 638 -21.38 41.03 -20.82
CA GLN A 638 -20.94 40.39 -19.56
C GLN A 638 -22.02 40.46 -18.47
N VAL A 639 -22.61 41.64 -18.24
CA VAL A 639 -23.64 41.88 -17.21
C VAL A 639 -24.90 41.00 -17.39
N CYS A 640 -25.16 40.56 -18.62
CA CYS A 640 -26.28 39.68 -18.97
C CYS A 640 -25.87 38.27 -19.38
N GLU A 641 -24.57 37.95 -19.36
CA GLU A 641 -23.95 36.69 -19.80
C GLU A 641 -24.43 36.23 -21.20
N LYS A 642 -24.72 37.21 -22.08
CA LYS A 642 -25.49 36.99 -23.30
C LYS A 642 -24.71 37.30 -24.56
N GLN A 643 -24.44 36.26 -25.34
CA GLN A 643 -23.95 36.40 -26.70
C GLN A 643 -25.10 36.85 -27.64
N CYS A 644 -24.86 37.93 -28.37
CA CYS A 644 -25.71 38.42 -29.44
C CYS A 644 -25.12 38.01 -30.80
N ARG A 645 -25.98 37.86 -31.82
CA ARG A 645 -25.56 37.37 -33.15
C ARG A 645 -24.84 38.45 -33.97
N ASP A 646 -25.24 39.70 -33.78
CA ASP A 646 -24.96 40.83 -34.65
C ASP A 646 -25.10 42.15 -33.87
N GLU A 647 -24.72 43.25 -34.52
CA GLU A 647 -24.72 44.61 -33.96
C GLU A 647 -26.13 45.08 -33.57
N ASN A 648 -27.14 44.80 -34.40
CA ASN A 648 -28.52 45.15 -34.10
C ASN A 648 -29.07 44.30 -32.95
N GLY A 649 -28.79 42.99 -32.93
CA GLY A 649 -29.12 42.11 -31.81
C GLY A 649 -28.51 42.56 -30.47
N PHE A 650 -27.28 43.11 -30.49
CA PHE A 650 -26.64 43.69 -29.31
C PHE A 650 -27.29 45.02 -28.89
N LYS A 651 -27.56 45.92 -29.85
CA LYS A 651 -28.23 47.21 -29.60
C LYS A 651 -29.64 47.05 -29.03
N MET A 652 -30.43 46.12 -29.59
CA MET A 652 -31.76 45.78 -29.06
C MET A 652 -31.68 45.08 -27.69
N HIS A 653 -30.56 44.41 -27.38
CA HIS A 653 -30.34 43.85 -26.06
C HIS A 653 -29.97 44.92 -25.02
N THR A 654 -29.07 45.86 -25.31
CA THR A 654 -28.72 46.94 -24.36
C THR A 654 -29.90 47.88 -24.10
N GLN A 655 -30.80 48.03 -25.06
CA GLN A 655 -32.08 48.76 -24.91
C GLN A 655 -33.18 47.95 -24.20
N SER A 656 -32.98 46.67 -23.87
CA SER A 656 -34.01 45.87 -23.20
C SER A 656 -34.08 46.17 -21.69
N GLU A 657 -35.30 46.26 -21.15
CA GLU A 657 -35.56 46.52 -19.72
C GLU A 657 -34.78 45.57 -18.80
N SER A 658 -34.64 44.29 -19.18
CA SER A 658 -33.89 43.30 -18.42
C SER A 658 -32.38 43.55 -18.36
N HIS A 659 -31.81 44.23 -19.36
CA HIS A 659 -30.43 44.71 -19.32
C HIS A 659 -30.32 45.98 -18.48
N VAL A 660 -31.19 46.98 -18.73
CA VAL A 660 -31.21 48.25 -17.98
C VAL A 660 -31.33 47.99 -16.47
N ARG A 661 -32.22 47.08 -16.05
CA ARG A 661 -32.40 46.71 -14.64
C ARG A 661 -31.17 46.06 -14.01
N ARG A 662 -30.38 45.27 -14.76
CA ARG A 662 -29.09 44.77 -14.26
C ARG A 662 -28.01 45.86 -14.26
N MET A 663 -28.02 46.76 -15.24
CA MET A 663 -27.08 47.87 -15.31
C MET A 663 -27.27 48.87 -14.16
N LEU A 664 -28.51 49.05 -13.68
CA LEU A 664 -28.79 49.82 -12.45
C LEU A 664 -28.14 49.19 -11.22
N LEU A 665 -28.28 47.87 -11.02
CA LEU A 665 -27.62 47.14 -9.92
C LEU A 665 -26.09 47.19 -10.00
N VAL A 666 -25.52 47.22 -11.21
CA VAL A 666 -24.07 47.45 -11.41
C VAL A 666 -23.68 48.92 -11.16
N GLY A 667 -24.60 49.86 -11.42
CA GLY A 667 -24.42 51.29 -11.18
C GLY A 667 -24.48 51.70 -9.72
N GLU A 668 -25.12 50.91 -8.85
CA GLU A 668 -25.11 51.09 -7.40
C GLU A 668 -23.68 50.91 -6.82
N ASP A 669 -22.92 49.94 -7.34
CA ASP A 669 -21.65 49.51 -6.74
C ASP A 669 -20.58 49.11 -7.79
N PRO A 670 -20.25 49.97 -8.79
CA PRO A 670 -19.50 49.57 -9.99
C PRO A 670 -18.10 49.04 -9.71
N LYS A 671 -17.44 49.54 -8.66
CA LYS A 671 -16.11 49.06 -8.22
C LYS A 671 -16.15 47.60 -7.79
N LYS A 672 -17.24 47.14 -7.18
CA LYS A 672 -17.42 45.78 -6.69
C LYS A 672 -17.47 44.79 -7.86
N PHE A 673 -18.36 45.01 -8.82
CA PHE A 673 -18.49 44.17 -10.00
C PHE A 673 -17.21 44.12 -10.86
N ILE A 674 -16.51 45.24 -11.05
CA ILE A 674 -15.23 45.28 -11.77
C ILE A 674 -14.16 44.47 -11.02
N ASN A 675 -14.08 44.57 -9.69
CA ASN A 675 -13.17 43.76 -8.88
C ASN A 675 -13.54 42.27 -8.92
N ASP A 676 -14.82 41.92 -8.84
CA ASP A 676 -15.28 40.52 -8.90
C ASP A 676 -14.95 39.87 -10.24
N TYR A 677 -15.23 40.54 -11.37
CA TYR A 677 -14.82 40.05 -12.71
C TYR A 677 -13.29 39.96 -12.85
N SER A 678 -12.54 40.91 -12.29
CA SER A 678 -11.06 40.88 -12.31
C SER A 678 -10.51 39.70 -11.49
N ASN A 679 -11.08 39.45 -10.32
CA ASN A 679 -10.69 38.36 -9.41
C ASN A 679 -11.09 36.98 -9.94
N GLN A 680 -12.19 36.88 -10.70
CA GLN A 680 -12.56 35.67 -11.44
C GLN A 680 -11.58 35.44 -12.61
N PHE A 681 -11.38 36.44 -13.48
CA PHE A 681 -10.45 36.38 -14.60
C PHE A 681 -9.02 35.97 -14.18
N GLN A 682 -8.46 36.59 -13.13
CA GLN A 682 -7.12 36.26 -12.63
C GLN A 682 -7.04 34.82 -12.08
N ARG A 683 -8.09 34.32 -11.43
CA ARG A 683 -8.15 32.92 -10.95
C ARG A 683 -8.20 31.93 -12.11
N ASP A 684 -9.10 32.13 -13.07
CA ASP A 684 -9.29 31.21 -14.20
C ASP A 684 -8.03 31.17 -15.08
N PHE A 685 -7.41 32.32 -15.33
CA PHE A 685 -6.17 32.45 -16.09
C PHE A 685 -5.01 31.72 -15.41
N LEU A 686 -4.84 31.89 -14.09
CA LEU A 686 -3.79 31.21 -13.32
C LEU A 686 -4.06 29.71 -13.16
N LEU A 687 -5.33 29.29 -13.05
CA LEU A 687 -5.71 27.87 -13.01
C LEU A 687 -5.37 27.17 -14.32
N LEU A 688 -5.67 27.80 -15.46
CA LEU A 688 -5.28 27.28 -16.78
C LEU A 688 -3.74 27.22 -16.90
N LEU A 689 -3.02 28.26 -16.50
CA LEU A 689 -1.55 28.33 -16.60
C LEU A 689 -0.87 27.22 -15.78
N ARG A 690 -1.33 27.00 -14.55
CA ARG A 690 -0.86 25.93 -13.66
C ARG A 690 -1.10 24.54 -14.23
N THR A 691 -2.25 24.32 -14.87
CA THR A 691 -2.67 23.00 -15.37
C THR A 691 -2.11 22.66 -16.76
N SER A 692 -1.91 23.65 -17.65
CA SER A 692 -1.38 23.42 -19.01
C SER A 692 0.14 23.46 -19.11
N HIS A 693 0.81 24.31 -18.31
CA HIS A 693 2.22 24.64 -18.52
C HIS A 693 3.09 24.60 -17.25
N GLY A 694 2.52 24.93 -16.09
CA GLY A 694 3.25 24.99 -14.82
C GLY A 694 4.36 26.06 -14.85
N GLU A 695 5.55 25.70 -14.37
CA GLU A 695 6.72 26.60 -14.29
C GLU A 695 7.39 26.92 -15.65
N LYS A 696 6.87 26.37 -16.77
CA LYS A 696 7.47 26.59 -18.10
C LYS A 696 7.16 27.99 -18.63
N GLN A 697 8.16 28.61 -19.27
CA GLN A 697 7.97 29.89 -19.96
C GLN A 697 7.12 29.73 -21.23
N VAL A 698 6.09 30.56 -21.37
CA VAL A 698 5.14 30.55 -22.49
C VAL A 698 4.86 31.97 -22.97
N GLN A 699 4.68 32.15 -24.28
CA GLN A 699 4.41 33.45 -24.88
C GLN A 699 2.99 33.92 -24.54
N MET A 700 2.87 35.07 -23.89
CA MET A 700 1.63 35.59 -23.30
C MET A 700 0.48 35.71 -24.33
N ASN A 701 0.80 36.15 -25.56
CA ASN A 701 -0.18 36.28 -26.65
C ASN A 701 -0.73 34.94 -27.15
N HIS A 702 0.07 33.87 -27.13
CA HIS A 702 -0.39 32.52 -27.52
C HIS A 702 -1.28 31.93 -26.43
N PHE A 703 -0.83 31.99 -25.18
CA PHE A 703 -1.60 31.49 -24.04
C PHE A 703 -2.95 32.21 -23.87
N TYR A 704 -3.02 33.51 -24.16
CA TYR A 704 -4.29 34.24 -24.12
C TYR A 704 -5.27 33.82 -25.24
N GLN A 705 -4.79 33.36 -26.40
CA GLN A 705 -5.66 32.77 -27.44
C GLN A 705 -6.22 31.41 -27.00
N GLU A 706 -5.43 30.62 -26.25
CA GLU A 706 -5.87 29.37 -25.64
C GLU A 706 -6.93 29.59 -24.54
N TYR A 707 -6.74 30.61 -23.68
CA TYR A 707 -7.76 31.05 -22.72
C TYR A 707 -9.08 31.45 -23.41
N ILE A 708 -9.00 32.22 -24.51
CA ILE A 708 -10.17 32.67 -25.30
C ILE A 708 -10.92 31.51 -25.97
N ALA A 709 -10.28 30.36 -26.21
CA ALA A 709 -10.90 29.21 -26.87
C ALA A 709 -12.12 28.66 -26.09
N ASN A 710 -12.10 28.79 -24.75
CA ASN A 710 -13.25 28.54 -23.89
C ASN A 710 -14.26 29.68 -24.06
N LYS A 711 -15.36 29.46 -24.80
CA LYS A 711 -16.36 30.50 -25.13
C LYS A 711 -17.08 31.15 -23.93
N GLU A 712 -16.91 30.61 -22.73
CA GLU A 712 -17.57 31.05 -21.49
C GLU A 712 -16.58 31.81 -20.55
N HIS A 713 -15.39 32.17 -21.04
CA HIS A 713 -14.41 32.99 -20.32
C HIS A 713 -14.90 34.42 -20.07
N ILE A 714 -14.35 35.08 -19.05
CA ILE A 714 -14.59 36.50 -18.77
C ILE A 714 -13.75 37.35 -19.72
N HIS A 715 -14.41 38.24 -20.47
CA HIS A 715 -13.69 39.11 -21.40
C HIS A 715 -12.88 40.18 -20.65
N MET A 716 -11.62 40.37 -21.07
CA MET A 716 -10.67 41.35 -20.50
C MET A 716 -11.28 42.76 -20.33
N ASN A 717 -12.10 43.20 -21.29
CA ASN A 717 -12.80 44.50 -21.27
C ASN A 717 -13.74 44.69 -20.07
N SER A 718 -14.07 43.63 -19.31
CA SER A 718 -14.89 43.65 -18.10
C SER A 718 -14.06 43.74 -16.80
N THR A 719 -12.73 43.75 -16.92
CA THR A 719 -11.78 43.74 -15.80
C THR A 719 -11.15 45.11 -15.57
N LYS A 720 -10.37 45.25 -14.49
CA LYS A 720 -9.58 46.45 -14.19
C LYS A 720 -8.37 46.66 -15.12
N TRP A 721 -8.03 45.70 -16.00
CA TRP A 721 -6.86 45.78 -16.88
C TRP A 721 -7.27 46.07 -18.34
N PRO A 722 -6.94 47.25 -18.91
CA PRO A 722 -7.27 47.58 -20.29
C PRO A 722 -6.41 46.86 -21.34
N SER A 723 -5.32 46.19 -20.94
CA SER A 723 -4.45 45.46 -21.85
C SER A 723 -3.80 44.22 -21.21
N LEU A 724 -3.50 43.22 -22.05
CA LEU A 724 -2.79 42.00 -21.65
C LEU A 724 -1.36 42.30 -21.14
N THR A 725 -0.72 43.35 -21.67
CA THR A 725 0.58 43.87 -21.20
C THR A 725 0.50 44.39 -19.77
N GLU A 726 -0.57 45.12 -19.43
CA GLU A 726 -0.74 45.66 -18.08
C GLU A 726 -1.10 44.56 -17.07
N PHE A 727 -1.89 43.57 -17.49
CA PHE A 727 -2.12 42.36 -16.70
C PHE A 727 -0.84 41.56 -16.45
N ALA A 728 0.03 41.39 -17.46
CA ALA A 728 1.35 40.80 -17.28
C ALA A 728 2.20 41.58 -16.25
N LYS A 729 2.20 42.92 -16.36
CA LYS A 729 2.89 43.80 -15.40
C LYS A 729 2.24 43.82 -14.01
N HIS A 730 1.01 43.35 -13.86
CA HIS A 730 0.37 43.11 -12.56
C HIS A 730 0.83 41.78 -11.97
N LEU A 731 0.76 40.68 -12.72
CA LEU A 731 1.24 39.35 -12.28
C LEU A 731 2.73 39.33 -11.89
N GLY A 732 3.56 40.09 -12.59
CA GLY A 732 4.99 40.26 -12.24
C GLY A 732 5.23 41.11 -10.99
N ARG A 733 4.40 42.12 -10.73
CA ARG A 733 4.47 42.94 -9.49
C ARG A 733 3.99 42.19 -8.25
N GLU A 734 3.02 41.29 -8.41
CA GLU A 734 2.52 40.43 -7.32
C GLU A 734 3.41 39.19 -7.08
N GLY A 735 4.46 38.96 -7.89
CA GLY A 735 5.37 37.81 -7.75
C GLY A 735 4.72 36.43 -8.04
N ILE A 736 3.52 36.42 -8.62
CA ILE A 736 2.75 35.19 -8.91
C ILE A 736 3.29 34.50 -10.17
N CYS A 737 3.81 35.29 -11.12
CA CYS A 737 4.43 34.80 -12.34
C CYS A 737 5.76 35.53 -12.57
N ARG A 738 6.77 34.80 -13.03
CA ARG A 738 8.00 35.37 -13.58
C ARG A 738 7.69 35.85 -15.00
N VAL A 739 7.86 37.15 -15.23
CA VAL A 739 7.52 37.82 -16.49
C VAL A 739 8.80 38.36 -17.13
N GLU A 740 9.05 37.98 -18.38
CA GLU A 740 10.23 38.40 -19.14
C GLU A 740 9.80 39.03 -20.47
N GLU A 741 10.19 40.29 -20.69
CA GLU A 741 9.99 40.97 -21.97
C GLU A 741 11.15 40.61 -22.91
N THR A 742 10.84 40.06 -24.08
CA THR A 742 11.83 39.64 -25.10
C THR A 742 11.50 40.26 -26.46
N ASP A 743 12.43 40.20 -27.41
CA ASP A 743 12.22 40.68 -28.79
C ASP A 743 11.02 40.00 -29.51
N LYS A 744 10.56 38.86 -28.99
CA LYS A 744 9.40 38.09 -29.51
C LYS A 744 8.13 38.33 -28.69
N GLY A 745 8.15 39.31 -27.80
CA GLY A 745 7.05 39.68 -26.92
C GLY A 745 7.22 39.20 -25.47
N ILE A 746 6.15 39.34 -24.70
CA ILE A 746 6.13 39.02 -23.27
C ILE A 746 6.00 37.50 -23.09
N HIS A 747 6.91 36.92 -22.31
CA HIS A 747 6.82 35.55 -21.82
C HIS A 747 6.46 35.54 -20.34
N ILE A 748 5.66 34.55 -19.94
CA ILE A 748 5.27 34.30 -18.56
C ILE A 748 5.61 32.86 -18.16
N ALA A 749 6.02 32.67 -16.91
CA ALA A 749 6.09 31.37 -16.23
C ALA A 749 5.42 31.50 -14.86
N TRP A 750 4.66 30.49 -14.44
CA TRP A 750 4.10 30.48 -13.09
C TRP A 750 5.20 30.19 -12.04
N VAL A 751 5.06 30.74 -10.83
CA VAL A 751 5.97 30.48 -9.70
C VAL A 751 5.24 29.69 -8.62
N ASP A 752 5.75 28.50 -8.28
CA ASP A 752 5.17 27.65 -7.24
C ASP A 752 5.59 28.11 -5.84
N ASN A 753 4.82 29.07 -5.30
CA ASN A 753 4.95 29.55 -3.93
C ASN A 753 4.20 28.65 -2.91
N SER A 754 3.90 27.38 -3.23
CA SER A 754 3.25 26.47 -2.27
C SER A 754 4.20 26.07 -1.13
N PRO A 755 3.69 25.87 0.10
CA PRO A 755 4.52 25.44 1.22
C PRO A 755 5.07 24.03 1.05
N GLU A 756 4.59 23.24 0.07
CA GLU A 756 5.20 21.96 -0.27
C GLU A 756 6.37 22.10 -1.25
N ALA A 757 6.24 22.93 -2.29
CA ALA A 757 7.34 23.26 -3.19
C ALA A 757 8.52 23.89 -2.44
N LEU A 758 8.24 24.84 -1.53
CA LEU A 758 9.27 25.47 -0.68
C LEU A 758 10.03 24.42 0.15
N ARG A 759 9.32 23.51 0.84
CA ARG A 759 9.93 22.42 1.63
C ARG A 759 10.74 21.46 0.78
N ARG A 760 10.34 21.19 -0.48
CA ARG A 760 11.13 20.38 -1.43
C ARG A 760 12.41 21.10 -1.86
N GLN A 761 12.34 22.40 -2.15
CA GLN A 761 13.52 23.21 -2.50
C GLN A 761 14.51 23.32 -1.33
N ASP A 762 14.03 23.57 -0.11
CA ASP A 762 14.86 23.60 1.10
C ASP A 762 15.48 22.22 1.43
N ALA A 763 14.75 21.13 1.21
CA ALA A 763 15.29 19.77 1.37
C ALA A 763 16.42 19.47 0.37
N VAL A 764 16.26 19.85 -0.91
CA VAL A 764 17.31 19.74 -1.93
C VAL A 764 18.52 20.60 -1.56
N ARG A 765 18.30 21.87 -1.18
CA ARG A 765 19.35 22.80 -0.77
C ARG A 765 20.11 22.32 0.48
N LYS A 766 19.40 21.72 1.45
CA LYS A 766 20.00 21.10 2.64
C LYS A 766 20.84 19.89 2.25
N LYS A 767 20.37 19.04 1.34
CA LYS A 767 21.14 17.91 0.81
C LYS A 767 22.41 18.40 0.11
N GLU A 768 22.33 19.38 -0.79
CA GLU A 768 23.51 19.96 -1.44
C GLU A 768 24.57 20.47 -0.46
N MET A 769 24.15 21.03 0.68
CA MET A 769 25.09 21.50 1.72
C MET A 769 25.71 20.35 2.51
N GLN A 770 25.03 19.21 2.66
CA GLN A 770 25.62 17.98 3.21
C GLN A 770 26.59 17.35 2.20
N ASP A 771 26.16 17.17 0.95
CA ASP A 771 26.97 16.60 -0.14
C ASP A 771 28.29 17.40 -0.32
N LYS A 772 28.24 18.75 -0.28
CA LYS A 772 29.45 19.63 -0.29
C LYS A 772 30.33 19.49 0.96
N GLY A 773 29.74 19.20 2.12
CA GLY A 773 30.47 18.95 3.37
C GLY A 773 31.24 17.62 3.35
N ASP A 774 30.66 16.58 2.74
CA ASP A 774 31.30 15.28 2.60
C ASP A 774 32.30 15.24 1.43
N GLU A 775 32.03 15.88 0.28
CA GLU A 775 33.02 16.05 -0.80
C GLU A 775 34.30 16.76 -0.31
N THR A 776 34.17 17.79 0.56
CA THR A 776 35.33 18.49 1.13
C THR A 776 36.07 17.66 2.20
N ARG A 777 35.38 16.76 2.91
CA ARG A 777 36.02 15.75 3.77
C ARG A 777 36.78 14.70 2.96
N GLU A 778 36.18 14.12 1.91
CA GLU A 778 36.83 13.14 1.05
C GLU A 778 38.07 13.72 0.37
N GLN A 779 37.97 14.93 -0.20
CA GLN A 779 39.13 15.61 -0.79
C GLN A 779 40.28 15.84 0.21
N LYS A 780 39.97 16.12 1.48
CA LYS A 780 40.99 16.24 2.53
C LYS A 780 41.66 14.90 2.82
N LEU A 781 40.88 13.84 3.01
CA LEU A 781 41.39 12.48 3.26
C LEU A 781 42.27 11.98 2.10
N ILE A 782 41.86 12.22 0.85
CA ILE A 782 42.66 11.88 -0.34
C ILE A 782 43.98 12.68 -0.36
N ARG A 783 43.94 13.99 -0.04
CA ARG A 783 45.15 14.84 0.00
C ARG A 783 46.12 14.40 1.09
N ASP A 784 45.63 14.01 2.26
CA ASP A 784 46.47 13.51 3.36
C ASP A 784 47.03 12.10 3.05
N GLN A 785 46.29 11.23 2.34
CA GLN A 785 46.81 9.98 1.80
C GLN A 785 47.91 10.20 0.75
N VAL A 786 47.74 11.15 -0.18
CA VAL A 786 48.76 11.51 -1.17
C VAL A 786 50.01 12.07 -0.48
N ARG A 787 49.87 12.97 0.50
CA ARG A 787 51.02 13.45 1.29
C ARG A 787 51.76 12.29 1.97
N LYS A 788 51.05 11.34 2.57
CA LYS A 788 51.68 10.18 3.20
C LYS A 788 52.40 9.29 2.18
N ALA A 789 51.79 9.03 1.03
CA ALA A 789 52.42 8.27 -0.05
C ALA A 789 53.65 8.98 -0.65
N GLN A 790 53.70 10.32 -0.63
CA GLN A 790 54.88 11.10 -1.01
C GLN A 790 55.98 11.00 0.06
N ALA A 791 55.68 11.16 1.34
CA ALA A 791 56.64 10.96 2.43
C ALA A 791 57.19 9.52 2.45
N ASP A 792 56.33 8.51 2.25
CA ASP A 792 56.71 7.10 2.12
C ASP A 792 57.52 6.82 0.82
N ALA A 793 57.58 7.75 -0.13
CA ALA A 793 58.42 7.67 -1.33
C ALA A 793 59.75 8.43 -1.17
N GLU A 794 59.73 9.62 -0.55
CA GLU A 794 60.92 10.38 -0.16
C GLU A 794 61.78 9.58 0.83
N ALA A 795 61.17 8.89 1.80
CA ALA A 795 61.84 7.99 2.72
C ALA A 795 62.47 6.74 2.05
N ARG A 796 62.03 6.40 0.83
CA ARG A 796 62.67 5.36 0.00
C ARG A 796 63.74 5.93 -0.92
N GLY A 797 63.56 7.15 -1.42
CA GLY A 797 64.57 7.88 -2.20
C GLY A 797 65.81 8.32 -1.40
N ALA A 798 65.79 8.16 -0.07
CA ALA A 798 66.90 8.48 0.83
C ALA A 798 67.82 7.29 1.15
N HIS A 799 67.66 6.14 0.48
CA HIS A 799 68.37 4.90 0.84
C HIS A 799 69.06 4.14 -0.31
N ASP A 800 68.92 4.61 -1.55
CA ASP A 800 69.53 4.03 -2.76
C ASP A 800 70.65 4.96 -3.31
N GLU A 801 71.80 5.01 -2.62
CA GLU A 801 73.08 5.36 -3.26
C GLU A 801 73.96 4.09 -3.33
N ASP A 802 74.59 3.88 -4.50
CA ASP A 802 75.52 2.78 -4.84
C ASP A 802 74.99 1.33 -4.87
N ASP A 803 74.31 0.95 -5.97
CA ASP A 803 74.74 -0.24 -6.75
C ASP A 803 74.40 -0.05 -8.24
N GLY A 804 75.34 -0.41 -9.11
CA GLY A 804 75.34 -0.04 -10.53
C GLY A 804 74.95 -1.15 -11.51
N ASP A 805 74.21 -0.75 -12.55
CA ASP A 805 73.94 -1.42 -13.84
C ASP A 805 74.35 -2.90 -13.98
N LYS A 806 73.35 -3.79 -13.91
CA LYS A 806 73.46 -5.17 -14.45
C LYS A 806 72.27 -5.52 -15.36
N GLU A 807 72.43 -5.31 -16.66
CA GLU A 807 71.56 -5.92 -17.67
C GLU A 807 71.59 -7.46 -17.55
N LEU A 808 70.46 -8.08 -17.20
CA LEU A 808 70.30 -9.53 -17.30
C LEU A 808 69.34 -9.89 -18.44
N LYS A 809 69.92 -10.31 -19.57
CA LYS A 809 69.21 -10.80 -20.75
C LYS A 809 68.52 -12.13 -20.42
N ARG A 810 67.21 -12.18 -20.69
CA ARG A 810 66.33 -13.30 -20.29
C ARG A 810 66.53 -14.52 -21.18
N VAL A 811 67.03 -15.61 -20.61
CA VAL A 811 67.03 -16.95 -21.23
C VAL A 811 65.66 -17.62 -21.03
N GLU A 812 65.29 -18.57 -21.90
CA GLU A 812 63.97 -19.19 -21.90
C GLU A 812 63.77 -20.24 -20.80
N GLY A 813 62.54 -20.31 -20.26
CA GLY A 813 61.91 -21.59 -19.92
C GLY A 813 62.02 -22.15 -18.50
N GLU A 814 61.34 -21.53 -17.51
CA GLU A 814 60.83 -22.30 -16.36
C GLU A 814 59.49 -21.77 -15.82
N LYS A 815 58.79 -22.58 -15.00
CA LYS A 815 57.45 -22.30 -14.45
C LYS A 815 57.36 -22.73 -12.98
N ILE A 816 57.00 -21.82 -12.07
CA ILE A 816 56.55 -22.17 -10.70
C ILE A 816 55.25 -21.41 -10.37
N LYS A 817 54.39 -22.05 -9.57
CA LYS A 817 53.10 -21.50 -9.08
C LYS A 817 53.32 -20.69 -7.79
N LEU A 818 52.42 -19.76 -7.51
CA LEU A 818 52.15 -19.32 -6.14
C LEU A 818 50.64 -19.46 -5.85
N SER A 819 50.32 -19.92 -4.64
CA SER A 819 48.97 -20.29 -4.22
C SER A 819 48.45 -19.30 -3.18
N PHE A 820 47.21 -18.83 -3.33
CA PHE A 820 46.53 -18.10 -2.26
C PHE A 820 45.84 -19.09 -1.33
N GLY A 821 46.50 -19.42 -0.22
CA GLY A 821 45.97 -20.21 0.88
C GLY A 821 46.47 -19.63 2.20
N SER A 822 45.56 -19.30 3.11
CA SER A 822 45.87 -18.71 4.40
C SER A 822 46.40 -19.76 5.40
N LYS A 823 47.34 -19.34 6.25
CA LYS A 823 47.69 -20.03 7.50
C LYS A 823 47.90 -19.02 8.63
N PRO A 824 47.74 -19.43 9.90
CA PRO A 824 47.59 -18.51 11.04
C PRO A 824 48.91 -18.09 11.69
N VAL A 825 48.80 -17.13 12.61
CA VAL A 825 49.86 -16.55 13.45
C VAL A 825 50.07 -17.36 14.74
N ALA A 826 51.31 -17.49 15.21
CA ALA A 826 51.66 -17.60 16.63
C ALA A 826 53.16 -17.33 16.91
N ALA A 827 53.45 -16.72 18.08
CA ALA A 827 54.74 -16.60 18.80
C ALA A 827 55.54 -15.27 18.73
N ASN A 828 55.09 -14.25 19.48
CA ASN A 828 55.67 -13.70 20.75
C ASN A 828 57.21 -13.58 20.95
N PRO A 829 57.74 -12.72 21.88
CA PRO A 829 57.07 -11.88 22.89
C PRO A 829 57.60 -10.40 23.03
N SER A 830 57.17 -9.76 24.13
CA SER A 830 57.81 -8.68 24.93
C SER A 830 57.75 -7.21 24.47
N SER A 831 56.99 -6.42 25.25
CA SER A 831 57.34 -5.07 25.69
C SER A 831 56.52 -4.68 26.93
N GLU A 832 57.17 -4.51 28.09
CA GLU A 832 56.67 -3.66 29.18
C GLU A 832 57.09 -2.22 28.85
N SER A 833 56.16 -1.26 28.71
CA SER A 833 55.48 -0.51 29.78
C SER A 833 56.35 0.59 30.40
N GLU A 834 56.13 1.86 30.00
CA GLU A 834 55.84 2.92 31.00
C GLU A 834 55.36 4.27 30.40
N THR A 835 54.78 5.09 31.28
CA THR A 835 54.75 6.58 31.31
C THR A 835 54.28 7.33 30.04
N GLN A 836 53.02 7.79 29.89
CA GLN A 836 52.15 8.70 30.70
C GLN A 836 52.15 10.19 30.28
N SER A 837 51.01 10.82 30.54
CA SER A 837 50.54 12.15 30.13
C SER A 837 50.97 13.33 31.02
N LEU A 838 50.96 14.54 30.45
CA LEU A 838 50.83 15.86 31.11
C LEU A 838 50.09 16.82 30.13
N ARG A 839 49.25 17.81 30.47
CA ARG A 839 48.68 18.41 31.72
C ARG A 839 47.21 18.81 31.41
N ALA A 840 46.22 18.70 32.30
CA ALA A 840 45.92 19.52 33.51
C ALA A 840 45.47 20.99 33.17
N LYS A 841 44.60 21.68 33.94
CA LYS A 841 44.04 21.45 35.30
C LYS A 841 42.87 22.43 35.57
N GLU A 842 41.86 22.08 36.39
CA GLU A 842 41.12 22.95 37.36
C GLU A 842 39.93 22.18 38.01
N GLN A 843 39.26 22.67 39.08
CA GLN A 843 39.67 22.61 40.50
C GLN A 843 38.52 23.05 41.44
N ALA A 844 38.01 22.22 42.36
CA ALA A 844 37.26 22.61 43.59
C ALA A 844 36.81 21.40 44.47
N SER A 845 36.53 21.67 45.75
CA SER A 845 35.89 20.81 46.79
C SER A 845 35.06 21.75 47.73
N PRO A 846 34.38 21.33 48.84
CA PRO A 846 34.15 19.99 49.43
C PRO A 846 32.68 19.75 49.94
N ALA A 847 32.47 18.71 50.77
CA ALA A 847 31.64 18.65 52.01
C ALA A 847 30.46 17.62 52.11
N SER A 848 30.60 16.70 53.10
CA SER A 848 29.60 16.20 54.08
C SER A 848 28.26 15.57 53.60
N ALA A 849 27.77 14.39 54.02
CA ALA A 849 27.82 13.73 55.33
C ALA A 849 27.27 12.26 55.31
N SER A 850 27.59 11.45 56.34
CA SER A 850 26.81 10.35 57.01
C SER A 850 26.00 9.30 56.17
N THR A 851 25.96 7.99 56.47
CA THR A 851 26.32 7.22 57.70
C THR A 851 26.65 5.74 57.37
N THR A 852 27.35 5.05 58.27
CA THR A 852 27.43 3.57 58.43
C THR A 852 26.24 3.07 59.31
N PRO A 853 26.09 1.79 59.78
CA PRO A 853 27.00 0.62 59.73
C PRO A 853 26.38 -0.81 59.54
N ASN A 854 27.26 -1.83 59.41
CA ASN A 854 27.21 -3.21 59.96
C ASN A 854 26.02 -4.18 59.66
N THR A 855 26.10 -5.53 59.70
CA THR A 855 27.15 -6.61 59.81
C THR A 855 26.51 -7.96 59.30
N GLU A 856 26.88 -9.24 59.51
CA GLU A 856 27.85 -10.08 60.30
C GLU A 856 28.07 -11.41 59.47
N VAL A 857 29.22 -12.12 59.43
CA VAL A 857 29.70 -13.29 60.26
C VAL A 857 28.72 -14.50 60.31
N ALA A 858 29.10 -15.79 60.15
CA ALA A 858 30.38 -16.55 60.28
C ALA A 858 30.50 -17.74 59.27
N SER A 859 31.69 -18.16 58.78
CA SER A 859 32.59 -19.29 59.20
C SER A 859 31.95 -20.70 59.34
N GLY A 860 32.55 -21.84 58.96
CA GLY A 860 33.89 -22.27 58.45
C GLY A 860 33.85 -23.80 58.15
N ASP A 861 34.90 -24.65 58.10
CA ASP A 861 36.37 -24.54 58.01
C ASP A 861 37.02 -25.95 57.67
N ALA A 862 38.34 -26.03 57.46
CA ALA A 862 39.26 -27.17 57.68
C ALA A 862 39.22 -28.52 56.86
N THR A 863 40.15 -28.63 55.89
CA THR A 863 41.16 -29.72 55.61
C THR A 863 41.00 -31.20 56.06
N LEU A 864 41.39 -32.19 55.21
CA LEU A 864 42.46 -33.21 55.50
C LEU A 864 42.81 -34.19 54.33
N ALA A 865 43.86 -35.00 54.52
CA ALA A 865 44.85 -35.55 53.56
C ALA A 865 44.70 -36.99 52.99
N LYS A 866 45.52 -37.30 51.94
CA LYS A 866 46.18 -38.61 51.55
C LYS A 866 45.30 -39.85 51.17
N ALA A 867 45.46 -40.42 49.96
CA ALA A 867 46.44 -41.45 49.50
C ALA A 867 45.89 -42.90 49.58
N GLU A 868 46.36 -43.94 48.89
CA GLU A 868 47.49 -44.14 47.94
C GLU A 868 46.94 -44.44 46.51
N GLY A 869 47.44 -45.24 45.55
CA GLY A 869 48.61 -46.14 45.32
C GLY A 869 48.26 -47.15 44.17
N ASP A 870 49.14 -47.77 43.36
CA ASP A 870 50.59 -47.61 43.11
C ASP A 870 51.01 -48.32 41.78
N SER A 871 52.14 -47.91 41.17
CA SER A 871 52.96 -48.60 40.13
C SER A 871 52.32 -48.90 38.75
N THR A 872 53.00 -48.92 37.60
CA THR A 872 54.34 -48.50 37.07
C THR A 872 54.16 -48.26 35.53
N ALA A 873 55.11 -47.94 34.64
CA ALA A 873 56.58 -48.02 34.59
C ALA A 873 57.21 -46.92 33.67
N ILE A 874 58.44 -47.15 33.18
CA ILE A 874 59.36 -46.24 32.45
C ILE A 874 60.38 -47.12 31.64
N PRO A 875 61.40 -46.64 30.88
CA PRO A 875 61.72 -45.29 30.35
C PRO A 875 62.25 -45.18 28.87
N ALA A 876 62.16 -43.96 28.33
CA ALA A 876 63.13 -43.14 27.53
C ALA A 876 64.27 -43.68 26.59
N LYS A 877 64.56 -42.83 25.57
CA LYS A 877 65.87 -42.19 25.20
C LYS A 877 66.57 -42.50 23.83
N ASP A 878 67.21 -41.42 23.34
CA ASP A 878 68.42 -41.23 22.48
C ASP A 878 68.48 -41.56 20.96
N ASP A 879 68.58 -40.46 20.18
CA ASP A 879 69.52 -40.12 19.08
C ASP A 879 69.66 -40.85 17.71
N THR A 880 70.22 -40.07 16.78
CA THR A 880 70.44 -40.26 15.32
C THR A 880 71.69 -41.14 15.00
N PRO A 881 72.05 -41.54 13.73
CA PRO A 881 71.64 -40.98 12.42
C PRO A 881 71.52 -41.95 11.20
N SER A 882 71.37 -41.35 10.00
CA SER A 882 71.75 -41.86 8.65
C SER A 882 70.80 -42.80 7.87
N ALA A 883 71.01 -42.82 6.55
CA ALA A 883 70.34 -43.69 5.54
C ALA A 883 71.43 -44.27 4.61
N PRO A 884 71.22 -45.40 3.89
CA PRO A 884 70.57 -45.31 2.56
C PRO A 884 69.89 -46.59 2.00
N ALA A 885 69.16 -46.44 0.86
CA ALA A 885 68.90 -47.47 -0.19
C ALA A 885 68.00 -48.70 0.19
N LYS A 886 67.35 -49.46 -0.72
CA LYS A 886 67.01 -49.39 -2.17
C LYS A 886 65.87 -50.42 -2.47
N ILE A 887 65.48 -50.58 -3.74
CA ILE A 887 64.55 -51.59 -4.31
C ILE A 887 63.06 -51.30 -3.98
N SER A 888 62.11 -51.00 -4.88
CA SER A 888 61.88 -51.19 -6.33
C SER A 888 61.14 -52.47 -6.76
N LEU A 889 59.90 -52.31 -7.24
CA LEU A 889 59.37 -53.12 -8.33
C LEU A 889 58.54 -52.25 -9.28
N GLN A 890 58.64 -52.52 -10.57
CA GLN A 890 57.95 -51.81 -11.65
C GLN A 890 57.26 -52.85 -12.53
N MET A 891 55.99 -52.63 -12.83
CA MET A 891 55.25 -53.35 -13.86
C MET A 891 54.32 -52.37 -14.56
N GLY A 892 54.32 -52.39 -15.89
CA GLY A 892 53.46 -51.55 -16.69
C GLY A 892 53.47 -52.01 -18.13
N PHE A 893 52.39 -51.73 -18.85
CA PHE A 893 52.32 -51.94 -20.30
C PHE A 893 51.83 -50.66 -20.97
N GLN A 894 52.47 -50.31 -22.10
CA GLN A 894 52.11 -49.13 -22.86
C GLN A 894 51.04 -49.45 -23.90
N SER A 895 50.13 -48.50 -24.14
CA SER A 895 49.70 -48.21 -25.50
C SER A 895 49.46 -46.71 -25.68
N LYS A 896 49.84 -46.20 -26.85
CA LYS A 896 49.75 -44.83 -27.33
C LYS A 896 49.94 -44.86 -28.86
N PRO A 897 49.57 -43.81 -29.61
CA PRO A 897 48.51 -42.85 -29.37
C PRO A 897 47.61 -42.68 -30.63
N LYS A 898 46.57 -41.83 -30.55
CA LYS A 898 46.19 -40.96 -31.68
C LYS A 898 45.22 -39.86 -31.23
N ASN A 899 45.68 -38.62 -31.30
CA ASN A 899 44.88 -37.49 -31.78
C ASN A 899 45.84 -36.38 -32.24
N VAL A 900 45.43 -35.65 -33.29
CA VAL A 900 46.36 -34.89 -34.15
C VAL A 900 46.53 -33.45 -33.67
N PHE A 901 47.78 -32.99 -33.56
CA PHE A 901 48.11 -31.58 -33.37
C PHE A 901 48.46 -30.90 -34.71
N ALA A 902 47.86 -29.73 -34.91
CA ALA A 902 48.35 -28.53 -35.60
C ALA A 902 49.31 -28.65 -36.81
N ALA A 903 48.88 -28.05 -37.95
CA ALA A 903 49.81 -27.55 -38.97
C ALA A 903 49.22 -26.36 -39.78
N ALA A 904 49.53 -25.12 -39.37
CA ALA A 904 49.68 -23.94 -40.25
C ALA A 904 50.13 -22.71 -39.44
N LYS A 905 51.34 -22.19 -39.69
CA LYS A 905 51.79 -20.87 -39.18
C LYS A 905 51.44 -19.76 -40.16
N LYS A 906 51.11 -18.56 -39.65
CA LYS A 906 51.74 -17.30 -40.08
C LYS A 906 51.49 -16.19 -39.06
N ASN A 907 52.51 -15.37 -38.81
CA ASN A 907 52.46 -14.26 -37.85
C ASN A 907 52.27 -12.92 -38.58
N ALA A 908 51.67 -11.95 -37.89
CA ALA A 908 51.90 -10.52 -38.10
C ALA A 908 52.02 -9.83 -36.72
N LEU A 909 52.82 -8.77 -36.65
CA LEU A 909 53.13 -8.03 -35.42
C LEU A 909 51.99 -7.05 -35.06
N GLY A 910 51.85 -6.53 -33.83
CA GLY A 910 52.68 -6.70 -32.63
C GLY A 910 52.04 -6.01 -31.41
N GLY A 911 52.52 -6.30 -30.20
CA GLY A 911 51.83 -5.90 -28.95
C GLY A 911 52.35 -4.62 -28.28
N LYS A 912 51.62 -4.19 -27.22
CA LYS A 912 52.10 -3.27 -26.17
C LYS A 912 51.82 -3.85 -24.79
N LYS A 913 52.54 -3.34 -23.78
CA LYS A 913 52.62 -3.88 -22.41
C LYS A 913 51.28 -3.81 -21.67
N ALA A 914 51.10 -4.69 -20.67
CA ALA A 914 49.97 -4.65 -19.75
C ALA A 914 49.94 -3.33 -18.96
N ALA A 915 48.76 -2.71 -18.86
CA ALA A 915 48.51 -1.57 -17.99
C ALA A 915 48.09 -2.03 -16.58
N GLN A 916 48.36 -1.21 -15.57
CA GLN A 916 47.88 -1.45 -14.21
C GLN A 916 46.35 -1.39 -14.16
N ILE A 917 45.72 -2.26 -13.35
CA ILE A 917 44.30 -2.16 -13.04
C ILE A 917 44.11 -0.99 -12.07
N GLN A 918 43.89 0.21 -12.61
CA GLN A 918 43.30 1.28 -11.82
C GLN A 918 41.86 0.90 -11.49
N GLN A 919 41.48 0.97 -10.20
CA GLN A 919 40.07 0.89 -9.84
C GLN A 919 39.33 2.09 -10.48
N PRO A 920 38.13 1.88 -11.05
CA PRO A 920 37.39 2.97 -11.67
C PRO A 920 37.03 4.02 -10.64
N LYS A 921 37.53 5.25 -10.83
CA LYS A 921 37.15 6.42 -10.03
C LYS A 921 35.62 6.55 -10.05
N LYS A 922 34.97 6.51 -8.89
CA LYS A 922 33.53 6.82 -8.77
C LYS A 922 33.31 8.23 -9.30
N MET A 923 32.55 8.37 -10.40
CA MET A 923 32.11 9.69 -10.86
C MET A 923 30.99 10.19 -9.96
N SER A 924 31.03 11.47 -9.58
CA SER A 924 29.93 12.12 -8.84
C SER A 924 28.66 12.15 -9.70
N GLU A 925 27.48 12.15 -9.09
CA GLU A 925 26.22 12.19 -9.84
C GLU A 925 26.09 13.47 -10.69
N ALA A 926 26.68 14.58 -10.23
CA ALA A 926 26.77 15.82 -11.01
C ALA A 926 27.59 15.63 -12.32
N GLU A 927 28.69 14.87 -12.26
CA GLU A 927 29.52 14.54 -13.43
C GLU A 927 28.77 13.58 -14.38
N ARG A 928 27.94 12.68 -13.85
CA ARG A 928 27.04 11.83 -14.65
C ARG A 928 25.95 12.66 -15.35
N ILE A 929 25.28 13.56 -14.62
CA ILE A 929 24.21 14.42 -15.16
C ILE A 929 24.76 15.39 -16.22
N MET A 930 25.91 16.02 -15.97
CA MET A 930 26.56 16.91 -16.95
C MET A 930 26.95 16.16 -18.24
N LYS A 931 27.41 14.91 -18.11
CA LYS A 931 27.74 14.05 -19.25
C LYS A 931 26.49 13.60 -20.02
N GLU A 932 25.40 13.27 -19.32
CA GLU A 932 24.11 12.96 -19.94
C GLU A 932 23.50 14.19 -20.65
N GLU A 933 23.65 15.40 -20.10
CA GLU A 933 23.31 16.66 -20.76
C GLU A 933 24.13 16.88 -22.04
N ILE A 934 25.44 16.61 -22.01
CA ILE A 934 26.33 16.73 -23.17
C ILE A 934 25.95 15.70 -24.25
N GLU A 935 25.60 14.47 -23.88
CA GLU A 935 25.10 13.47 -24.84
C GLU A 935 23.69 13.79 -25.36
N ARG A 936 22.80 14.37 -24.54
CA ARG A 936 21.50 14.89 -25.01
C ARG A 936 21.65 16.08 -25.97
N LYS A 937 22.62 16.97 -25.75
CA LYS A 937 22.98 18.06 -26.69
C LYS A 937 23.52 17.46 -28.00
N ARG A 938 24.48 16.54 -27.92
CA ARG A 938 25.06 15.83 -29.08
C ARG A 938 24.01 15.05 -29.89
N ASN A 939 23.05 14.40 -29.25
CA ASN A 939 21.95 13.72 -29.94
C ASN A 939 20.92 14.69 -30.54
N ARG A 940 20.75 15.89 -29.98
CA ARG A 940 19.98 16.97 -30.63
C ARG A 940 20.66 17.46 -31.89
N ASP A 941 21.97 17.69 -31.84
CA ASP A 941 22.74 18.19 -32.98
C ASP A 941 22.88 17.13 -34.09
N ALA A 942 22.89 15.84 -33.73
CA ALA A 942 22.83 14.72 -34.67
C ALA A 942 21.43 14.45 -35.25
N GLY A 943 20.37 15.06 -34.71
CA GLY A 943 18.97 14.82 -35.10
C GLY A 943 18.49 15.60 -36.34
N GLY A 944 19.32 16.46 -36.92
CA GLY A 944 18.96 17.37 -38.02
C GLY A 944 18.87 16.73 -39.41
N GLY A 945 18.06 15.68 -39.62
CA GLY A 945 18.05 14.92 -40.87
C GLY A 945 16.70 14.33 -41.32
N PHE A 946 16.06 15.01 -42.28
CA PHE A 946 14.98 14.52 -43.16
C PHE A 946 13.60 14.14 -42.55
N GLY A 947 12.50 14.59 -43.20
CA GLY A 947 11.14 14.23 -42.79
C GLY A 947 9.97 15.12 -43.27
N GLY A 948 10.14 15.92 -44.34
CA GLY A 948 9.09 16.83 -44.82
C GLY A 948 7.98 16.13 -45.65
N PRO A 949 6.69 16.50 -45.49
CA PRO A 949 5.59 15.91 -46.25
C PRO A 949 5.51 16.45 -47.69
N ALA A 950 5.11 15.60 -48.64
CA ALA A 950 4.97 15.98 -50.04
C ALA A 950 3.65 16.73 -50.32
N GLN A 951 3.74 17.96 -50.83
CA GLN A 951 2.62 18.64 -51.48
C GLN A 951 2.98 19.16 -52.88
N LYS A 952 1.97 19.06 -53.75
CA LYS A 952 2.00 19.12 -55.21
C LYS A 952 2.62 20.39 -55.79
N LYS A 953 3.32 20.25 -56.92
CA LYS A 953 3.40 21.32 -57.92
C LYS A 953 2.01 21.55 -58.53
N GLN A 954 1.64 22.80 -58.76
CA GLN A 954 0.77 23.19 -59.87
C GLN A 954 1.46 24.31 -60.65
N ARG A 955 1.20 24.34 -61.96
CA ARG A 955 1.60 25.40 -62.88
C ARG A 955 0.54 25.39 -63.97
N PHE A 956 -0.14 26.52 -64.12
CA PHE A 956 -1.52 26.61 -64.64
C PHE A 956 -2.56 25.97 -63.68
#